data_AF-A0A0C1R114-F1
#
_entry.id   AF-A0A0C1R114-F1
#
_cell.length_a   1.000
_cell.length_b   1.000
_cell.length_c   1.000
_cell.angle_alpha   90.00
_cell.angle_beta   90.00
_cell.angle_gamma   90.00
#
_symmetry.space_group_name_H-M   'P 1'
#
loop_
_entity.id
_entity.type
_entity.pdbx_description
1 polymer ?
#
loop_
_entity_poly.entity_id
_entity_poly.type
_entity_poly.pdbx_seq_one_letter_code
_entity_poly.pdbx_strand_id
1 'polypeptide(L)'
;MSSLLGTNLSGVSYWSSELPFLDVFKTAASWFPQKPGLWNAGSDIKLNLDENGWVKSLPKVGDPNPQYTSVATLINRISLAPGVKENYPGGKYVVLYEGEGKLEYGFDAKLDAASSKPGRDVIDVNPSGSGIYLKLTETDPNGTGNYIRNVRIVPEAYEKTYKTQIFNPTFVEKIDNFSTLRFMDWMGTNGSDQGEWKNRPTTATSNYTYSNKGVPVEVMVELANKTGANPWFTIPHQATDEYVANFAKIVKEKLDPKLKVYVEYSNEVWNSQFEQFHWANEQGKKIGGDWLDWQSRRTEQVGDIWDKEFGNEKDRVVTVLGSQAANPWVTEQLMKKVQAYDPNFTVDAVGIAPYVGFNVSPQQEAEVESWTKQSDGGLAKVFDYLNKTALPKTLEHITNNKEITDKYGVNLVAYEGGQHLVGIKGVENNEAIMKMFINANRDPRMGELYGKYLESWDKLTDGSAFVNFSDIGTPNKWGSWGALEHLYQPTSSKWEALQDFIETHSNPSTTPLPIKDAKATDGNDELNGTNNNDILNGKGGNDSLRGKQGNDILNGGKGDDTLVGGEGFDVLIGGSGKDRLWGGQGNDYLIGGEGEDRLSGGKGRDRFVYNSLKEGGDTIVDFDPTQDTIDLRRIFNSSMYDNSSQRFSKYVELKQVASGTAVRIDRDGDTKFSKFDNFLVLEKVNVSQLSANNFIVV
;
A
#
# COMPACT_ATOMS: atom_id res chain seq x y z
N MET A 1 -4.22 18.77 11.36
CA MET A 1 -3.39 17.56 11.51
C MET A 1 -3.41 16.87 10.15
N SER A 2 -2.27 16.48 9.60
CA SER A 2 -2.24 15.65 8.38
C SER A 2 -2.83 14.29 8.73
N SER A 3 -3.83 13.81 8.00
CA SER A 3 -4.39 12.49 8.25
C SER A 3 -3.33 11.43 7.99
N LEU A 4 -3.22 10.50 8.94
CA LEU A 4 -2.15 9.51 9.01
C LEU A 4 -2.59 8.21 8.35
N LEU A 5 -2.73 8.23 7.01
CA LEU A 5 -3.01 7.01 6.26
C LEU A 5 -1.73 6.19 6.10
N GLY A 6 -1.72 5.01 6.69
CA GLY A 6 -0.70 3.99 6.53
C GLY A 6 -1.17 2.81 5.68
N THR A 7 -0.26 1.87 5.44
CA THR A 7 -0.60 0.59 4.82
C THR A 7 0.16 -0.56 5.49
N ASN A 8 -0.47 -1.73 5.55
CA ASN A 8 0.23 -2.98 5.81
C ASN A 8 0.96 -3.39 4.54
N LEU A 9 2.19 -3.84 4.71
CA LEU A 9 2.98 -4.46 3.64
C LEU A 9 2.69 -5.95 3.59
N SER A 10 2.45 -6.45 2.39
CA SER A 10 2.14 -7.86 2.15
C SER A 10 3.32 -8.78 2.45
N GLY A 11 3.02 -10.01 2.85
CA GLY A 11 4.06 -11.02 3.12
C GLY A 11 5.03 -11.22 1.96
N VAL A 12 6.32 -11.28 2.29
CA VAL A 12 7.40 -11.57 1.33
C VAL A 12 7.39 -13.07 1.05
N SER A 13 7.03 -13.47 -0.16
CA SER A 13 7.07 -14.87 -0.57
C SER A 13 7.21 -15.02 -2.07
N TYR A 14 7.47 -16.24 -2.53
CA TYR A 14 7.69 -16.52 -3.94
C TYR A 14 6.42 -16.33 -4.77
N TRP A 15 5.26 -16.32 -4.12
CA TRP A 15 3.95 -16.05 -4.70
C TRP A 15 3.47 -14.61 -4.48
N SER A 16 4.24 -13.79 -3.76
CA SER A 16 3.88 -12.40 -3.47
C SER A 16 4.00 -11.53 -4.71
N SER A 17 3.01 -10.67 -4.93
CA SER A 17 2.95 -9.72 -6.04
C SER A 17 3.46 -8.31 -5.68
N GLU A 18 3.91 -8.12 -4.44
CA GLU A 18 4.49 -6.87 -3.91
C GLU A 18 5.91 -6.60 -4.46
N LEU A 19 6.70 -7.65 -4.62
CA LEU A 19 8.06 -7.63 -5.21
C LEU A 19 8.98 -6.49 -4.67
N PRO A 20 9.18 -6.40 -3.34
CA PRO A 20 9.82 -5.23 -2.73
C PRO A 20 11.33 -5.12 -2.95
N PHE A 21 12.01 -6.21 -3.34
CA PHE A 21 13.49 -6.27 -3.43
C PHE A 21 14.01 -6.33 -4.86
N LEU A 22 15.13 -5.67 -5.14
CA LEU A 22 15.85 -5.80 -6.41
C LEU A 22 16.51 -7.18 -6.55
N ASP A 23 16.99 -7.75 -5.43
CA ASP A 23 17.36 -9.16 -5.37
C ASP A 23 16.10 -10.00 -5.19
N VAL A 24 15.52 -10.46 -6.29
CA VAL A 24 14.29 -11.26 -6.27
C VAL A 24 14.52 -12.64 -5.64
N PHE A 25 15.76 -13.08 -5.44
CA PHE A 25 16.03 -14.30 -4.67
C PHE A 25 15.58 -14.17 -3.20
N LYS A 26 15.41 -12.95 -2.68
CA LYS A 26 14.87 -12.70 -1.34
C LYS A 26 13.43 -13.13 -1.15
N THR A 27 12.67 -13.35 -2.22
CA THR A 27 11.33 -13.90 -2.17
C THR A 27 11.31 -15.42 -2.40
N ALA A 28 12.45 -16.07 -2.64
CA ALA A 28 12.48 -17.46 -3.06
C ALA A 28 11.78 -18.42 -2.07
N ALA A 29 11.19 -19.50 -2.58
CA ALA A 29 10.69 -20.59 -1.76
C ALA A 29 11.84 -21.29 -1.02
N SER A 30 11.51 -22.05 0.02
CA SER A 30 12.47 -22.98 0.58
C SER A 30 12.93 -24.00 -0.46
N TRP A 31 14.21 -24.39 -0.39
CA TRP A 31 14.74 -25.49 -1.22
C TRP A 31 13.91 -26.76 -1.03
N PHE A 32 13.42 -27.34 -2.13
CA PHE A 32 12.72 -28.62 -2.10
C PHE A 32 13.50 -29.69 -2.89
N PRO A 33 13.64 -30.90 -2.34
CA PRO A 33 14.38 -31.99 -2.98
C PRO A 33 13.63 -32.57 -4.17
N GLN A 34 14.37 -33.01 -5.18
CA GLN A 34 13.84 -33.62 -6.39
C GLN A 34 14.63 -34.87 -6.78
N LYS A 35 13.94 -35.80 -7.45
CA LYS A 35 14.54 -36.94 -8.15
C LYS A 35 13.88 -37.11 -9.53
N PRO A 36 14.48 -37.85 -10.46
CA PRO A 36 13.88 -38.07 -11.79
C PRO A 36 12.41 -38.53 -11.68
N GLY A 37 11.53 -37.82 -12.39
CA GLY A 37 10.09 -38.10 -12.40
C GLY A 37 9.29 -37.64 -11.18
N LEU A 38 9.91 -36.96 -10.19
CA LEU A 38 9.23 -36.49 -8.98
C LEU A 38 9.54 -35.02 -8.68
N TRP A 39 8.50 -34.18 -8.71
CA TRP A 39 8.59 -32.72 -8.51
C TRP A 39 9.06 -32.30 -7.13
N ASN A 40 8.62 -33.01 -6.09
CA ASN A 40 9.07 -32.82 -4.71
C ASN A 40 9.18 -34.20 -4.06
N ALA A 41 10.37 -34.56 -3.61
CA ALA A 41 10.67 -35.86 -3.03
C ALA A 41 10.15 -36.03 -1.58
N GLY A 42 9.65 -34.96 -0.97
CA GLY A 42 8.98 -34.98 0.33
C GLY A 42 9.60 -33.99 1.32
N SER A 43 8.76 -33.43 2.19
CA SER A 43 9.14 -32.49 3.25
C SER A 43 10.02 -33.11 4.34
N ASP A 44 9.95 -34.43 4.52
CA ASP A 44 10.66 -35.14 5.59
C ASP A 44 12.14 -35.38 5.26
N ILE A 45 12.56 -35.07 4.04
CA ILE A 45 13.96 -35.19 3.60
C ILE A 45 14.78 -34.04 4.20
N LYS A 46 15.75 -34.39 5.05
CA LYS A 46 16.69 -33.44 5.62
C LYS A 46 17.79 -33.10 4.63
N LEU A 47 17.76 -31.88 4.09
CA LEU A 47 18.83 -31.34 3.25
C LEU A 47 20.09 -31.04 4.08
N ASN A 48 21.27 -31.18 3.48
CA ASN A 48 22.52 -30.75 4.10
C ASN A 48 22.73 -29.24 3.86
N LEU A 49 22.19 -28.43 4.76
CA LEU A 49 22.23 -26.97 4.68
C LEU A 49 23.30 -26.39 5.62
N ASP A 50 23.87 -25.24 5.27
CA ASP A 50 24.61 -24.41 6.22
C ASP A 50 23.67 -23.60 7.13
N GLU A 51 24.24 -22.85 8.06
CA GLU A 51 23.50 -22.00 9.02
C GLU A 51 22.63 -20.91 8.35
N ASN A 52 22.94 -20.55 7.11
CA ASN A 52 22.19 -19.57 6.33
C ASN A 52 21.17 -20.21 5.37
N GLY A 53 21.12 -21.54 5.33
CA GLY A 53 20.19 -22.34 4.55
C GLY A 53 20.68 -22.71 3.13
N TRP A 54 21.96 -22.53 2.81
CA TRP A 54 22.54 -22.91 1.52
C TRP A 54 22.88 -24.39 1.47
N VAL A 55 22.73 -25.01 0.30
CA VAL A 55 22.88 -26.46 0.10
C VAL A 55 24.36 -26.81 -0.04
N LYS A 56 24.93 -27.41 1.00
CA LYS A 56 26.36 -27.74 1.09
C LYS A 56 26.76 -28.91 0.19
N SER A 57 25.86 -29.87 0.00
CA SER A 57 26.13 -31.06 -0.81
C SER A 57 24.84 -31.70 -1.30
N LEU A 58 24.91 -32.38 -2.43
CA LEU A 58 23.88 -33.29 -2.94
C LEU A 58 24.34 -34.75 -2.82
N PRO A 59 23.42 -35.74 -2.85
CA PRO A 59 23.78 -37.15 -2.95
C PRO A 59 24.68 -37.41 -4.17
N LYS A 60 25.70 -38.26 -4.00
CA LYS A 60 26.72 -38.48 -5.02
C LYS A 60 26.24 -39.49 -6.06
N VAL A 61 26.79 -39.36 -7.27
CA VAL A 61 26.60 -40.36 -8.34
C VAL A 61 27.17 -41.70 -7.85
N GLY A 62 26.31 -42.70 -7.71
CA GLY A 62 26.67 -44.04 -7.20
C GLY A 62 26.14 -44.37 -5.80
N ASP A 63 25.57 -43.39 -5.08
CA ASP A 63 24.87 -43.67 -3.82
C ASP A 63 23.70 -44.64 -4.09
N PRO A 64 23.53 -45.72 -3.29
CA PRO A 64 22.45 -46.67 -3.51
C PRO A 64 21.10 -46.03 -3.17
N ASN A 65 20.22 -45.89 -4.16
CA ASN A 65 18.85 -45.38 -4.03
C ASN A 65 18.74 -44.01 -3.31
N PRO A 66 19.32 -42.93 -3.85
CA PRO A 66 19.27 -41.64 -3.20
C PRO A 66 17.82 -41.13 -3.15
N GLN A 67 17.43 -40.57 -2.00
CA GLN A 67 16.08 -40.03 -1.79
C GLN A 67 15.79 -38.83 -2.72
N TYR A 68 16.84 -38.12 -3.14
CA TYR A 68 16.83 -37.00 -4.06
C TYR A 68 18.18 -36.90 -4.78
N THR A 69 18.22 -36.24 -5.95
CA THR A 69 19.45 -36.06 -6.75
C THR A 69 19.73 -34.59 -7.06
N SER A 70 18.80 -33.70 -6.72
CA SER A 70 18.87 -32.27 -6.95
C SER A 70 17.92 -31.56 -5.99
N VAL A 71 18.06 -30.25 -5.87
CA VAL A 71 17.11 -29.41 -5.15
C VAL A 71 16.68 -28.25 -6.04
N ALA A 72 15.48 -27.75 -5.84
CA ALA A 72 14.97 -26.61 -6.59
C ALA A 72 14.33 -25.57 -5.68
N THR A 73 14.17 -24.36 -6.20
CA THR A 73 13.40 -23.29 -5.57
C THR A 73 12.60 -22.54 -6.63
N LEU A 74 11.59 -21.80 -6.18
CA LEU A 74 10.68 -21.00 -6.98
C LEU A 74 10.82 -19.53 -6.61
N ILE A 75 10.79 -18.65 -7.60
CA ILE A 75 10.84 -17.20 -7.43
C ILE A 75 9.74 -16.58 -8.30
N ASN A 76 9.01 -15.58 -7.77
CA ASN A 76 7.98 -14.80 -8.48
C ASN A 76 6.91 -15.65 -9.21
N ARG A 77 6.54 -16.80 -8.63
CA ARG A 77 5.44 -17.66 -9.11
C ARG A 77 4.13 -17.20 -8.49
N ILE A 78 3.61 -16.09 -9.00
CA ILE A 78 2.39 -15.45 -8.55
C ILE A 78 1.20 -16.15 -9.21
N SER A 79 0.31 -16.75 -8.41
CA SER A 79 -0.91 -17.37 -8.91
C SER A 79 -1.87 -16.29 -9.40
N LEU A 80 -2.13 -16.26 -10.71
CA LEU A 80 -3.08 -15.35 -11.30
C LEU A 80 -4.50 -15.67 -10.82
N ALA A 81 -5.09 -14.77 -10.03
CA ALA A 81 -6.55 -14.72 -9.94
C ALA A 81 -7.13 -14.53 -11.37
N PRO A 82 -8.35 -15.01 -11.66
CA PRO A 82 -8.96 -14.84 -12.97
C PRO A 82 -8.89 -13.38 -13.45
N GLY A 83 -8.28 -13.16 -14.62
CA GLY A 83 -8.20 -11.85 -15.27
C GLY A 83 -6.99 -10.99 -14.91
N VAL A 84 -6.10 -11.42 -14.01
CA VAL A 84 -4.81 -10.73 -13.80
C VAL A 84 -3.91 -11.01 -15.01
N LYS A 85 -3.26 -9.98 -15.58
CA LYS A 85 -2.29 -10.11 -16.67
C LYS A 85 -0.99 -9.43 -16.23
N GLU A 86 0.13 -10.12 -16.45
CA GLU A 86 1.51 -9.67 -16.19
C GLU A 86 1.84 -9.43 -14.70
N ASN A 87 2.75 -10.25 -14.15
CA ASN A 87 2.91 -10.38 -12.70
C ASN A 87 4.25 -9.89 -12.15
N TYR A 88 5.25 -9.70 -13.00
CA TYR A 88 6.59 -9.24 -12.65
C TYR A 88 7.33 -8.89 -13.95
N PRO A 89 8.41 -8.08 -13.92
CA PRO A 89 8.98 -7.53 -15.14
C PRO A 89 9.80 -8.61 -15.87
N GLY A 90 9.57 -8.73 -17.18
CA GLY A 90 10.41 -9.56 -18.05
C GLY A 90 11.75 -8.92 -18.38
N GLY A 91 12.54 -9.62 -19.19
CA GLY A 91 13.84 -9.13 -19.66
C GLY A 91 15.02 -9.90 -19.07
N LYS A 92 16.21 -9.29 -19.11
CA LYS A 92 17.45 -9.93 -18.66
C LYS A 92 17.65 -9.78 -17.16
N TYR A 93 17.99 -10.91 -16.53
CA TYR A 93 18.43 -10.96 -15.13
C TYR A 93 19.81 -11.58 -15.06
N VAL A 94 20.55 -11.17 -14.03
CA VAL A 94 21.86 -11.71 -13.69
C VAL A 94 21.71 -12.57 -12.43
N VAL A 95 22.20 -13.79 -12.50
CA VAL A 95 22.25 -14.73 -11.38
C VAL A 95 23.68 -14.79 -10.87
N LEU A 96 23.92 -14.15 -9.73
CA LEU A 96 25.25 -14.09 -9.10
C LEU A 96 25.33 -15.16 -8.03
N TYR A 97 26.45 -15.88 -7.96
CA TYR A 97 26.68 -16.89 -6.92
C TYR A 97 28.17 -17.07 -6.65
N GLU A 98 28.48 -17.56 -5.46
CA GLU A 98 29.81 -18.05 -5.09
C GLU A 98 29.82 -19.57 -5.13
N GLY A 99 30.99 -20.18 -5.32
CA GLY A 99 31.18 -21.62 -5.26
C GLY A 99 31.18 -22.32 -6.62
N GLU A 100 31.40 -23.63 -6.57
CA GLU A 100 31.45 -24.54 -7.71
C GLU A 100 30.22 -25.42 -7.74
N GLY A 101 29.62 -25.57 -8.93
CA GLY A 101 28.44 -26.38 -9.13
C GLY A 101 27.71 -26.03 -10.41
N LYS A 102 26.47 -26.49 -10.53
CA LYS A 102 25.63 -26.30 -11.71
C LYS A 102 24.21 -25.87 -11.31
N LEU A 103 23.80 -24.74 -11.86
CA LEU A 103 22.44 -24.23 -11.82
C LEU A 103 21.75 -24.47 -13.17
N GLU A 104 20.48 -24.86 -13.11
CA GLU A 104 19.59 -24.99 -14.25
C GLU A 104 18.37 -24.08 -14.04
N TYR A 105 17.89 -23.53 -15.15
CA TYR A 105 16.81 -22.53 -15.17
C TYR A 105 15.64 -23.05 -16.00
N GLY A 106 14.42 -22.76 -15.56
CA GLY A 106 13.22 -23.14 -16.30
C GLY A 106 12.02 -22.26 -15.98
N PHE A 107 10.84 -22.74 -16.37
CA PHE A 107 9.60 -21.95 -16.40
C PHE A 107 9.81 -20.70 -17.27
N ASP A 108 9.69 -19.51 -16.68
CA ASP A 108 9.79 -18.26 -17.41
C ASP A 108 11.25 -17.88 -17.71
N ALA A 109 12.24 -18.57 -17.11
CA ALA A 109 13.66 -18.29 -17.26
C ALA A 109 14.38 -19.24 -18.22
N LYS A 110 15.25 -18.67 -19.07
CA LYS A 110 16.14 -19.41 -19.97
C LYS A 110 17.57 -18.88 -19.86
N LEU A 111 18.55 -19.78 -19.76
CA LEU A 111 19.97 -19.42 -19.72
C LEU A 111 20.46 -18.81 -21.05
N ASP A 112 21.04 -17.61 -20.98
CA ASP A 112 21.88 -17.02 -22.03
C ASP A 112 23.34 -17.45 -21.78
N ALA A 113 23.69 -18.63 -22.29
CA ALA A 113 25.01 -19.21 -22.10
C ALA A 113 26.15 -18.36 -22.72
N ALA A 114 25.85 -17.55 -23.74
CA ALA A 114 26.85 -16.71 -24.39
C ALA A 114 27.25 -15.51 -23.52
N SER A 115 26.32 -15.00 -22.71
CA SER A 115 26.55 -13.88 -21.78
C SER A 115 26.94 -14.34 -20.36
N SER A 116 26.95 -15.64 -20.10
CA SER A 116 27.21 -16.25 -18.79
C SER A 116 28.69 -16.60 -18.59
N LYS A 117 29.15 -16.58 -17.34
CA LYS A 117 30.49 -16.99 -16.91
C LYS A 117 30.43 -17.56 -15.48
N PRO A 118 31.45 -18.33 -15.02
CA PRO A 118 31.45 -18.87 -13.67
C PRO A 118 31.16 -17.81 -12.60
N GLY A 119 30.17 -18.08 -11.73
CA GLY A 119 29.71 -17.17 -10.67
C GLY A 119 28.76 -16.05 -11.13
N ARG A 120 28.46 -15.96 -12.43
CA ARG A 120 27.55 -14.97 -13.02
C ARG A 120 26.87 -15.54 -14.26
N ASP A 121 25.66 -16.05 -14.09
CA ASP A 121 24.82 -16.44 -15.22
C ASP A 121 23.94 -15.27 -15.65
N VAL A 122 23.57 -15.23 -16.93
CA VAL A 122 22.56 -14.32 -17.48
C VAL A 122 21.37 -15.16 -17.91
N ILE A 123 20.18 -14.77 -17.50
CA ILE A 123 18.93 -15.44 -17.89
C ILE A 123 18.00 -14.44 -18.58
N ASP A 124 17.37 -14.89 -19.67
CA ASP A 124 16.25 -14.20 -20.29
C ASP A 124 14.95 -14.68 -19.63
N VAL A 125 14.16 -13.75 -19.10
CA VAL A 125 12.91 -14.03 -18.39
C VAL A 125 11.72 -13.52 -19.18
N ASN A 126 10.81 -14.42 -19.53
CA ASN A 126 9.56 -14.12 -20.23
C ASN A 126 8.35 -14.50 -19.35
N PRO A 127 7.77 -13.55 -18.59
CA PRO A 127 6.76 -13.84 -17.58
C PRO A 127 5.49 -14.49 -18.15
N SER A 128 5.10 -15.63 -17.60
CA SER A 128 3.81 -16.30 -17.86
C SER A 128 2.96 -16.47 -16.59
N GLY A 129 3.50 -16.06 -15.44
CA GLY A 129 2.96 -16.36 -14.11
C GLY A 129 3.53 -17.66 -13.51
N SER A 130 4.28 -18.45 -14.29
CA SER A 130 4.95 -19.66 -13.80
C SER A 130 6.14 -19.35 -12.90
N GLY A 131 6.68 -18.13 -12.98
CA GLY A 131 7.81 -17.66 -12.19
C GLY A 131 9.14 -18.18 -12.73
N ILE A 132 10.22 -17.89 -12.00
CA ILE A 132 11.55 -18.40 -12.27
C ILE A 132 11.72 -19.71 -11.48
N TYR A 133 12.09 -20.76 -12.18
CA TYR A 133 12.49 -22.03 -11.59
C TYR A 133 14.00 -22.14 -11.59
N LEU A 134 14.59 -22.28 -10.41
CA LEU A 134 16.03 -22.49 -10.22
C LEU A 134 16.27 -23.89 -9.66
N LYS A 135 17.11 -24.67 -10.31
CA LYS A 135 17.47 -26.02 -9.90
C LYS A 135 18.98 -26.15 -9.70
N LEU A 136 19.39 -26.62 -8.54
CA LEU A 136 20.77 -26.95 -8.22
C LEU A 136 20.98 -28.46 -8.47
N THR A 137 21.79 -28.79 -9.47
CA THR A 137 22.09 -30.17 -9.86
C THR A 137 23.48 -30.64 -9.45
N GLU A 138 24.37 -29.71 -9.09
CA GLU A 138 25.71 -29.98 -8.60
C GLU A 138 26.16 -28.86 -7.67
N THR A 139 26.83 -29.18 -6.56
CA THR A 139 27.37 -28.21 -5.59
C THR A 139 28.53 -28.85 -4.83
N ASP A 140 29.66 -28.13 -4.70
CA ASP A 140 30.93 -28.64 -4.16
C ASP A 140 31.32 -30.03 -4.72
N PRO A 141 31.41 -30.18 -6.05
CA PRO A 141 31.66 -31.49 -6.66
C PRO A 141 33.00 -32.11 -6.27
N ASN A 142 33.95 -31.27 -5.87
CA ASN A 142 35.29 -31.66 -5.45
C ASN A 142 35.42 -31.92 -3.94
N GLY A 143 34.35 -31.70 -3.14
CA GLY A 143 34.37 -31.91 -1.69
C GLY A 143 35.33 -30.99 -0.94
N THR A 144 35.55 -29.79 -1.46
CA THR A 144 36.49 -28.78 -0.94
C THR A 144 35.83 -27.85 0.08
N GLY A 145 34.51 -27.91 0.22
CA GLY A 145 33.70 -26.92 0.93
C GLY A 145 33.32 -25.71 0.07
N ASN A 146 33.68 -25.69 -1.22
CA ASN A 146 33.36 -24.58 -2.14
C ASN A 146 31.97 -24.74 -2.77
N TYR A 147 30.93 -24.93 -1.96
CA TYR A 147 29.54 -25.13 -2.42
C TYR A 147 28.88 -23.83 -2.91
N ILE A 148 27.88 -23.97 -3.79
CA ILE A 148 27.08 -22.86 -4.29
C ILE A 148 26.33 -22.18 -3.15
N ARG A 149 26.55 -20.88 -3.00
CA ARG A 149 25.97 -20.04 -1.95
C ARG A 149 25.89 -18.59 -2.39
N ASN A 150 25.26 -17.76 -1.56
CA ASN A 150 25.11 -16.33 -1.83
C ASN A 150 24.45 -16.03 -3.19
N VAL A 151 23.52 -16.90 -3.61
CA VAL A 151 22.75 -16.71 -4.84
C VAL A 151 21.97 -15.41 -4.76
N ARG A 152 22.06 -14.60 -5.81
CA ARG A 152 21.28 -13.37 -6.02
C ARG A 152 20.69 -13.42 -7.42
N ILE A 153 19.46 -12.98 -7.58
CA ILE A 153 18.83 -12.82 -8.90
C ILE A 153 18.39 -11.37 -9.01
N VAL A 154 19.01 -10.61 -9.91
CA VAL A 154 18.79 -9.17 -10.05
C VAL A 154 18.51 -8.82 -11.51
N PRO A 155 17.63 -7.85 -11.81
CA PRO A 155 17.51 -7.37 -13.18
C PRO A 155 18.86 -6.81 -13.65
N GLU A 156 19.25 -7.06 -14.90
CA GLU A 156 20.59 -6.75 -15.41
C GLU A 156 20.93 -5.25 -15.28
N ALA A 157 19.94 -4.37 -15.43
CA ALA A 157 20.08 -2.93 -15.25
C ALA A 157 20.59 -2.52 -13.84
N TYR A 158 20.33 -3.34 -12.83
CA TYR A 158 20.69 -3.07 -11.43
C TYR A 158 21.90 -3.87 -10.93
N GLU A 159 22.59 -4.63 -11.78
CA GLU A 159 23.73 -5.47 -11.38
C GLU A 159 24.81 -4.69 -10.61
N LYS A 160 25.01 -3.41 -10.95
CA LYS A 160 26.03 -2.57 -10.33
C LYS A 160 25.55 -1.86 -9.05
N THR A 161 24.24 -1.77 -8.81
CA THR A 161 23.67 -0.92 -7.75
C THR A 161 22.85 -1.69 -6.71
N TYR A 162 22.44 -2.94 -6.97
CA TYR A 162 21.56 -3.71 -6.08
C TYR A 162 22.06 -3.87 -4.63
N LYS A 163 23.37 -3.72 -4.39
CA LYS A 163 23.95 -3.80 -3.04
C LYS A 163 23.69 -2.55 -2.20
N THR A 164 23.59 -1.38 -2.84
CA THR A 164 23.31 -0.09 -2.20
C THR A 164 21.86 0.34 -2.40
N GLN A 165 21.17 -0.25 -3.37
CA GLN A 165 19.75 -0.09 -3.65
C GLN A 165 19.10 -1.44 -3.40
N ILE A 166 18.64 -1.70 -2.18
CA ILE A 166 18.06 -3.00 -1.83
C ILE A 166 16.63 -3.15 -2.34
N PHE A 167 15.86 -2.05 -2.32
CA PHE A 167 14.45 -2.04 -2.69
C PHE A 167 14.25 -1.79 -4.17
N ASN A 168 13.24 -2.47 -4.72
CA ASN A 168 12.71 -2.17 -6.04
C ASN A 168 12.19 -0.72 -6.06
N PRO A 169 12.69 0.16 -6.96
CA PRO A 169 12.26 1.56 -7.02
C PRO A 169 10.75 1.72 -7.21
N THR A 170 10.12 0.90 -8.06
CA THR A 170 8.67 0.94 -8.29
C THR A 170 7.89 0.57 -7.04
N PHE A 171 8.41 -0.35 -6.21
CA PHE A 171 7.79 -0.66 -4.92
C PHE A 171 7.81 0.55 -3.99
N VAL A 172 8.95 1.22 -3.89
CA VAL A 172 9.07 2.42 -3.04
C VAL A 172 8.13 3.53 -3.49
N GLU A 173 8.03 3.78 -4.79
CA GLU A 173 7.07 4.74 -5.37
C GLU A 173 5.60 4.38 -5.06
N LYS A 174 5.26 3.09 -4.92
CA LYS A 174 3.90 2.68 -4.55
C LYS A 174 3.57 2.86 -3.08
N ILE A 175 4.54 3.16 -2.22
CA ILE A 175 4.28 3.25 -0.78
C ILE A 175 4.81 4.53 -0.12
N ASP A 176 5.48 5.40 -0.86
CA ASP A 176 6.13 6.61 -0.34
C ASP A 176 5.13 7.64 0.21
N ASN A 177 3.92 7.68 -0.33
CA ASN A 177 2.85 8.57 0.13
C ASN A 177 2.17 8.13 1.44
N PHE A 178 2.42 6.91 1.94
CA PHE A 178 1.83 6.46 3.20
C PHE A 178 2.62 6.98 4.40
N SER A 179 1.93 7.53 5.39
CA SER A 179 2.55 8.07 6.60
C SER A 179 3.09 7.00 7.55
N THR A 180 2.65 5.76 7.39
CA THR A 180 2.94 4.64 8.29
C THR A 180 3.04 3.33 7.51
N LEU A 181 4.09 2.56 7.77
CA LEU A 181 4.26 1.21 7.20
C LEU A 181 4.16 0.19 8.33
N ARG A 182 3.17 -0.70 8.24
CA ARG A 182 3.02 -1.80 9.20
C ARG A 182 3.64 -3.08 8.66
N PHE A 183 4.54 -3.66 9.45
CA PHE A 183 5.43 -4.74 9.04
C PHE A 183 5.01 -6.14 9.55
N MET A 184 3.75 -6.33 9.94
CA MET A 184 3.29 -7.57 10.59
C MET A 184 3.59 -8.83 9.76
N ASP A 185 3.27 -8.83 8.46
CA ASP A 185 3.55 -9.98 7.59
C ASP A 185 5.04 -10.11 7.26
N TRP A 186 5.77 -8.99 7.12
CA TRP A 186 7.22 -9.01 6.93
C TRP A 186 7.94 -9.60 8.15
N MET A 187 7.43 -9.39 9.36
CA MET A 187 7.96 -9.97 10.59
C MET A 187 7.58 -11.45 10.75
N GLY A 188 6.57 -11.94 10.01
CA GLY A 188 6.02 -13.27 10.19
C GLY A 188 5.46 -13.47 11.60
N THR A 189 4.70 -12.48 12.10
CA THR A 189 4.29 -12.42 13.52
C THR A 189 3.29 -13.53 13.90
N ASN A 190 2.35 -13.86 13.02
CA ASN A 190 1.38 -14.93 13.25
C ASN A 190 2.09 -16.29 13.29
N GLY A 191 2.00 -17.00 14.41
CA GLY A 191 2.72 -18.27 14.61
C GLY A 191 4.24 -18.15 14.66
N SER A 192 4.77 -16.95 14.94
CA SER A 192 6.21 -16.71 14.96
C SER A 192 6.93 -17.53 16.03
N ASP A 193 8.04 -18.17 15.65
CA ASP A 193 8.97 -18.89 16.53
C ASP A 193 10.11 -17.99 17.08
N GLN A 194 10.05 -16.69 16.77
CA GLN A 194 11.05 -15.69 17.14
C GLN A 194 10.92 -15.24 18.61
N GLY A 195 10.95 -16.17 19.56
CA GLY A 195 10.86 -15.86 20.99
C GLY A 195 12.15 -15.28 21.57
N GLU A 196 13.30 -15.83 21.20
CA GLU A 196 14.62 -15.37 21.69
C GLU A 196 15.32 -14.51 20.65
N TRP A 197 16.17 -13.55 21.08
CA TRP A 197 16.89 -12.65 20.16
C TRP A 197 17.68 -13.39 19.07
N LYS A 198 18.28 -14.53 19.41
CA LYS A 198 19.03 -15.38 18.46
C LYS A 198 18.17 -16.02 17.36
N ASN A 199 16.84 -16.04 17.51
CA ASN A 199 15.92 -16.66 16.56
C ASN A 199 15.52 -15.71 15.42
N ARG A 200 15.77 -14.41 15.55
CA ARG A 200 15.37 -13.38 14.58
C ARG A 200 16.01 -13.55 13.19
N PRO A 201 15.40 -13.01 12.12
CA PRO A 201 16.10 -12.80 10.86
C PRO A 201 17.19 -11.71 11.00
N THR A 202 18.35 -11.88 10.35
CA THR A 202 19.47 -10.89 10.36
C THR A 202 19.95 -10.52 8.95
N THR A 203 20.78 -9.48 8.84
CA THR A 203 21.38 -9.03 7.57
C THR A 203 22.69 -9.73 7.21
N ALA A 204 23.33 -10.39 8.19
CA ALA A 204 24.63 -11.07 8.01
C ALA A 204 24.44 -12.35 7.18
N THR A 205 24.29 -12.20 5.85
CA THR A 205 24.00 -13.30 4.91
C THR A 205 22.79 -14.19 5.25
N SER A 206 22.02 -13.87 6.30
CA SER A 206 21.13 -14.83 6.93
C SER A 206 19.72 -14.82 6.38
N ASN A 207 19.26 -16.04 6.17
CA ASN A 207 18.22 -16.49 5.26
C ASN A 207 18.50 -16.08 3.81
N TYR A 208 18.92 -17.08 3.03
CA TYR A 208 18.95 -16.98 1.57
C TYR A 208 17.65 -16.39 0.98
N THR A 209 16.52 -16.51 1.70
CA THR A 209 15.21 -15.92 1.40
C THR A 209 14.53 -15.36 2.64
N TYR A 210 13.84 -14.22 2.53
CA TYR A 210 13.03 -13.67 3.62
C TYR A 210 11.67 -14.37 3.78
N SER A 211 11.29 -15.21 2.82
CA SER A 211 10.02 -15.96 2.84
C SER A 211 9.85 -16.95 3.99
N ASN A 212 10.93 -17.26 4.71
CA ASN A 212 10.93 -18.29 5.76
C ASN A 212 10.77 -17.70 7.16
N LYS A 213 11.69 -16.81 7.58
CA LYS A 213 11.68 -16.20 8.93
C LYS A 213 11.36 -14.71 8.94
N GLY A 214 10.93 -14.17 7.82
CA GLY A 214 10.66 -12.74 7.68
C GLY A 214 11.89 -11.88 7.38
N VAL A 215 11.63 -10.58 7.33
CA VAL A 215 12.56 -9.52 6.96
C VAL A 215 13.27 -8.99 8.21
N PRO A 216 14.61 -8.79 8.18
CA PRO A 216 15.35 -8.23 9.30
C PRO A 216 14.90 -6.81 9.68
N VAL A 217 14.94 -6.48 10.97
CA VAL A 217 14.61 -5.13 11.48
C VAL A 217 15.44 -4.04 10.84
N GLU A 218 16.70 -4.32 10.53
CA GLU A 218 17.59 -3.37 9.85
C GLU A 218 17.06 -2.98 8.47
N VAL A 219 16.45 -3.91 7.74
CA VAL A 219 15.87 -3.67 6.40
C VAL A 219 14.55 -2.93 6.53
N MET A 220 13.70 -3.28 7.50
CA MET A 220 12.43 -2.57 7.75
C MET A 220 12.66 -1.10 8.12
N VAL A 221 13.66 -0.82 8.97
CA VAL A 221 14.05 0.54 9.32
C VAL A 221 14.63 1.30 8.11
N GLU A 222 15.41 0.62 7.26
CA GLU A 222 15.91 1.25 6.01
C GLU A 222 14.76 1.66 5.08
N LEU A 223 13.70 0.85 4.96
CA LEU A 223 12.52 1.21 4.17
C LEU A 223 11.81 2.42 4.75
N ALA A 224 11.54 2.40 6.06
CA ALA A 224 10.89 3.50 6.76
C ALA A 224 11.65 4.82 6.60
N ASN A 225 12.98 4.79 6.73
CA ASN A 225 13.82 5.96 6.48
C ASN A 225 13.75 6.42 5.03
N LYS A 226 13.68 5.50 4.08
CA LYS A 226 13.65 5.81 2.64
C LYS A 226 12.33 6.46 2.23
N THR A 227 11.21 6.06 2.82
CA THR A 227 9.88 6.62 2.54
C THR A 227 9.51 7.78 3.45
N GLY A 228 10.21 7.97 4.58
CA GLY A 228 9.80 8.93 5.61
C GLY A 228 8.54 8.49 6.37
N ALA A 229 8.19 7.21 6.31
CA ALA A 229 7.00 6.67 6.97
C ALA A 229 7.33 6.16 8.37
N ASN A 230 6.41 6.35 9.32
CA ASN A 230 6.52 5.80 10.66
C ASN A 230 6.43 4.26 10.61
N PRO A 231 7.43 3.51 11.10
CA PRO A 231 7.30 2.06 11.17
C PRO A 231 6.32 1.64 12.27
N TRP A 232 5.51 0.64 11.99
CA TRP A 232 4.70 -0.08 12.97
C TRP A 232 5.16 -1.54 13.05
N PHE A 233 5.75 -1.89 14.20
CA PHE A 233 6.25 -3.22 14.49
C PHE A 233 5.28 -4.00 15.37
N THR A 234 5.00 -5.25 14.97
CA THR A 234 4.18 -6.16 15.75
C THR A 234 5.05 -7.27 16.34
N ILE A 235 5.40 -7.11 17.62
CA ILE A 235 6.35 -7.95 18.33
C ILE A 235 5.83 -9.40 18.43
N PRO A 236 6.66 -10.43 18.15
CA PRO A 236 6.28 -11.83 18.28
C PRO A 236 5.70 -12.16 19.67
N HIS A 237 4.65 -12.99 19.70
CA HIS A 237 3.95 -13.35 20.94
C HIS A 237 4.85 -14.02 21.99
N GLN A 238 5.90 -14.74 21.57
CA GLN A 238 6.86 -15.39 22.46
C GLN A 238 8.08 -14.52 22.80
N ALA A 239 8.18 -13.29 22.28
CA ALA A 239 9.35 -12.46 22.42
C ALA A 239 9.72 -12.21 23.89
N THR A 240 10.94 -12.57 24.27
CA THR A 240 11.51 -12.29 25.59
C THR A 240 11.85 -10.81 25.75
N ASP A 241 12.05 -10.34 26.98
CA ASP A 241 12.45 -8.95 27.23
C ASP A 241 13.78 -8.60 26.54
N GLU A 242 14.70 -9.57 26.44
CA GLU A 242 15.95 -9.42 25.70
C GLU A 242 15.69 -9.19 24.21
N TYR A 243 14.77 -9.96 23.60
CA TYR A 243 14.37 -9.75 22.21
C TYR A 243 13.83 -8.33 22.01
N VAL A 244 12.87 -7.92 22.85
CA VAL A 244 12.21 -6.60 22.72
C VAL A 244 13.23 -5.47 22.89
N ALA A 245 14.09 -5.55 23.91
CA ALA A 245 15.11 -4.52 24.17
C ALA A 245 16.13 -4.40 23.03
N ASN A 246 16.63 -5.53 22.52
CA ASN A 246 17.58 -5.52 21.42
C ASN A 246 16.95 -5.05 20.10
N PHE A 247 15.68 -5.37 19.86
CA PHE A 247 14.92 -4.85 18.73
C PHE A 247 14.80 -3.31 18.82
N ALA A 248 14.34 -2.81 19.97
CA ALA A 248 14.19 -1.38 20.23
C ALA A 248 15.52 -0.61 20.07
N LYS A 249 16.65 -1.17 20.54
CA LYS A 249 17.99 -0.58 20.36
C LYS A 249 18.35 -0.38 18.90
N ILE A 250 18.13 -1.39 18.05
CA ILE A 250 18.43 -1.28 16.62
C ILE A 250 17.56 -0.19 15.98
N VAL A 251 16.27 -0.16 16.31
CA VAL A 251 15.35 0.84 15.78
C VAL A 251 15.78 2.23 16.21
N LYS A 252 16.06 2.45 17.50
CA LYS A 252 16.56 3.74 18.01
C LYS A 252 17.83 4.20 17.29
N GLU A 253 18.80 3.30 17.11
CA GLU A 253 20.09 3.64 16.51
C GLU A 253 19.97 4.02 15.04
N LYS A 254 19.04 3.41 14.30
CA LYS A 254 18.99 3.48 12.84
C LYS A 254 17.82 4.28 12.27
N LEU A 255 16.71 4.42 12.98
CA LEU A 255 15.51 5.12 12.50
C LEU A 255 15.74 6.64 12.53
N ASP A 256 15.36 7.32 11.44
CA ASP A 256 15.42 8.78 11.34
C ASP A 256 14.78 9.41 12.60
N PRO A 257 15.50 10.30 13.32
CA PRO A 257 15.03 10.88 14.58
C PRO A 257 13.74 11.68 14.47
N LYS A 258 13.31 12.06 13.25
CA LYS A 258 12.03 12.74 13.00
C LYS A 258 10.83 11.81 13.02
N LEU A 259 11.05 10.50 12.82
CA LEU A 259 9.99 9.51 12.73
C LEU A 259 9.60 9.01 14.12
N LYS A 260 8.29 8.78 14.29
CA LYS A 260 7.73 8.00 15.38
C LYS A 260 7.80 6.51 15.06
N VAL A 261 7.67 5.67 16.08
CA VAL A 261 7.58 4.21 15.95
C VAL A 261 6.39 3.69 16.72
N TYR A 262 5.55 2.91 16.05
CA TYR A 262 4.44 2.20 16.67
C TYR A 262 4.92 0.80 17.07
N VAL A 263 4.63 0.40 18.31
CA VAL A 263 4.97 -0.93 18.82
C VAL A 263 3.74 -1.60 19.40
N GLU A 264 3.43 -2.79 18.89
CA GLU A 264 2.27 -3.59 19.29
C GLU A 264 2.74 -4.96 19.79
N TYR A 265 2.21 -5.41 20.94
CA TYR A 265 2.43 -6.78 21.39
C TYR A 265 1.52 -7.76 20.64
N SER A 266 2.10 -8.43 19.63
CA SER A 266 1.47 -9.47 18.81
C SER A 266 0.22 -9.04 18.04
N ASN A 267 -0.09 -9.76 16.97
CA ASN A 267 -1.26 -9.51 16.14
C ASN A 267 -2.50 -10.23 16.69
N GLU A 268 -3.66 -9.57 16.73
CA GLU A 268 -4.97 -10.16 17.04
C GLU A 268 -4.96 -11.20 18.19
N VAL A 269 -4.38 -10.85 19.35
CA VAL A 269 -4.27 -11.79 20.49
C VAL A 269 -5.65 -12.27 20.98
N TRP A 270 -6.73 -11.53 20.68
CA TRP A 270 -8.11 -11.90 20.97
C TRP A 270 -8.66 -13.04 20.09
N ASN A 271 -8.02 -13.35 18.96
CA ASN A 271 -8.52 -14.28 17.97
C ASN A 271 -8.09 -15.71 18.28
N SER A 272 -9.03 -16.53 18.75
CA SER A 272 -8.78 -17.92 19.14
C SER A 272 -8.42 -18.86 17.99
N GLN A 273 -8.40 -18.38 16.74
CA GLN A 273 -7.88 -19.15 15.61
C GLN A 273 -6.36 -19.10 15.52
N PHE A 274 -5.71 -18.21 16.26
CA PHE A 274 -4.26 -18.03 16.20
C PHE A 274 -3.52 -18.55 17.43
N GLU A 275 -2.27 -18.98 17.22
CA GLU A 275 -1.41 -19.53 18.27
C GLU A 275 -1.12 -18.52 19.39
N GLN A 276 -1.00 -17.23 19.04
CA GLN A 276 -0.76 -16.17 20.01
C GLN A 276 -1.87 -16.03 21.06
N PHE A 277 -3.15 -16.30 20.71
CA PHE A 277 -4.24 -16.33 21.71
C PHE A 277 -4.00 -17.44 22.72
N HIS A 278 -3.64 -18.63 22.24
CA HIS A 278 -3.39 -19.79 23.09
C HIS A 278 -2.19 -19.57 24.01
N TRP A 279 -1.11 -19.00 23.47
CA TRP A 279 0.05 -18.59 24.24
C TRP A 279 -0.32 -17.58 25.33
N ALA A 280 -0.99 -16.49 24.96
CA ALA A 280 -1.39 -15.45 25.90
C ALA A 280 -2.29 -16.01 27.01
N ASN A 281 -3.23 -16.89 26.66
CA ASN A 281 -4.09 -17.55 27.63
C ASN A 281 -3.30 -18.47 28.59
N GLU A 282 -2.29 -19.18 28.09
CA GLU A 282 -1.42 -20.01 28.93
C GLU A 282 -0.60 -19.16 29.91
N GLN A 283 0.00 -18.07 29.44
CA GLN A 283 0.76 -17.16 30.29
C GLN A 283 -0.14 -16.43 31.28
N GLY A 284 -1.35 -16.05 30.87
CA GLY A 284 -2.40 -15.50 31.74
C GLY A 284 -2.72 -16.40 32.92
N LYS A 285 -2.91 -17.70 32.67
CA LYS A 285 -3.16 -18.69 33.73
C LYS A 285 -2.01 -18.79 34.73
N LYS A 286 -0.76 -18.64 34.29
CA LYS A 286 0.42 -18.65 35.17
C LYS A 286 0.45 -17.47 36.14
N ILE A 287 -0.21 -16.37 35.79
CA ILE A 287 -0.35 -15.17 36.62
C ILE A 287 -1.73 -15.06 37.29
N GLY A 288 -2.53 -16.14 37.27
CA GLY A 288 -3.84 -16.20 37.92
C GLY A 288 -4.99 -15.55 37.14
N GLY A 289 -4.80 -15.24 35.86
CA GLY A 289 -5.79 -14.63 34.97
C GLY A 289 -5.98 -15.40 33.66
N ASP A 290 -6.29 -14.66 32.60
CA ASP A 290 -6.49 -15.18 31.24
C ASP A 290 -5.68 -14.38 30.20
N TRP A 291 -6.00 -14.57 28.91
CA TRP A 291 -5.32 -13.89 27.82
C TRP A 291 -5.46 -12.36 27.89
N LEU A 292 -6.55 -11.81 28.45
CA LEU A 292 -6.72 -10.36 28.62
C LEU A 292 -5.71 -9.85 29.66
N ASP A 293 -5.54 -10.59 30.77
CA ASP A 293 -4.57 -10.24 31.81
C ASP A 293 -3.14 -10.26 31.26
N TRP A 294 -2.81 -11.31 30.49
CA TRP A 294 -1.49 -11.39 29.87
C TRP A 294 -1.26 -10.29 28.85
N GLN A 295 -2.19 -10.09 27.91
CA GLN A 295 -2.02 -9.10 26.85
C GLN A 295 -1.88 -7.68 27.42
N SER A 296 -2.70 -7.32 28.41
CA SER A 296 -2.63 -6.02 29.06
C SER A 296 -1.26 -5.80 29.70
N ARG A 297 -0.82 -6.75 30.54
CA ARG A 297 0.48 -6.70 31.20
C ARG A 297 1.64 -6.71 30.22
N ARG A 298 1.57 -7.53 29.17
CA ARG A 298 2.67 -7.68 28.22
C ARG A 298 2.82 -6.48 27.30
N THR A 299 1.71 -5.82 26.94
CA THR A 299 1.72 -4.56 26.20
C THR A 299 2.46 -3.48 26.98
N GLU A 300 2.17 -3.36 28.28
CA GLU A 300 2.88 -2.44 29.18
C GLU A 300 4.38 -2.75 29.25
N GLN A 301 4.75 -4.01 29.51
CA GLN A 301 6.16 -4.39 29.58
C GLN A 301 6.92 -4.10 28.27
N VAL A 302 6.27 -4.29 27.12
CA VAL A 302 6.86 -3.93 25.83
C VAL A 302 7.04 -2.42 25.75
N GLY A 303 6.02 -1.62 26.08
CA GLY A 303 6.12 -0.16 26.11
C GLY A 303 7.25 0.33 27.02
N ASP A 304 7.32 -0.14 28.26
CA ASP A 304 8.36 0.22 29.23
C ASP A 304 9.78 -0.09 28.75
N ILE A 305 9.96 -1.24 28.10
CA ILE A 305 11.26 -1.61 27.52
C ILE A 305 11.64 -0.62 26.42
N TRP A 306 10.70 -0.29 25.53
CA TRP A 306 10.96 0.66 24.45
C TRP A 306 11.25 2.07 24.98
N ASP A 307 10.45 2.57 25.92
CA ASP A 307 10.67 3.86 26.59
C ASP A 307 12.04 3.94 27.26
N LYS A 308 12.43 2.87 27.96
CA LYS A 308 13.75 2.78 28.60
C LYS A 308 14.88 2.84 27.58
N GLU A 309 14.76 2.09 26.48
CA GLU A 309 15.80 2.08 25.44
C GLU A 309 15.87 3.42 24.70
N PHE A 310 14.73 4.05 24.40
CA PHE A 310 14.65 5.37 23.74
C PHE A 310 15.09 6.51 24.68
N GLY A 311 14.89 6.40 25.99
CA GLY A 311 15.36 7.36 26.98
C GLY A 311 14.77 8.75 26.75
N ASN A 312 15.61 9.75 26.46
CA ASN A 312 15.16 11.12 26.18
C ASN A 312 14.34 11.24 24.88
N GLU A 313 14.30 10.19 24.07
CA GLU A 313 13.56 10.14 22.80
C GLU A 313 12.26 9.33 22.92
N LYS A 314 11.82 8.96 24.13
CA LYS A 314 10.65 8.11 24.34
C LYS A 314 9.35 8.68 23.78
N ASP A 315 9.23 9.99 23.62
CA ASP A 315 8.07 10.64 22.97
C ASP A 315 7.90 10.25 21.49
N ARG A 316 8.90 9.56 20.89
CA ARG A 316 8.82 8.95 19.56
C ARG A 316 8.12 7.59 19.57
N VAL A 317 8.05 6.91 20.72
CA VAL A 317 7.43 5.59 20.85
C VAL A 317 5.92 5.76 21.01
N VAL A 318 5.17 4.96 20.26
CA VAL A 318 3.71 4.86 20.37
C VAL A 318 3.38 3.41 20.71
N THR A 319 3.12 3.15 21.99
CA THR A 319 2.73 1.83 22.49
C THR A 319 1.27 1.58 22.17
N VAL A 320 1.00 0.56 21.36
CA VAL A 320 -0.34 0.22 20.87
C VAL A 320 -0.87 -1.04 21.55
N LEU A 321 -2.05 -0.91 22.18
CA LEU A 321 -2.84 -2.02 22.69
C LEU A 321 -3.78 -2.55 21.61
N GLY A 322 -3.41 -3.67 20.98
CA GLY A 322 -4.25 -4.32 19.97
C GLY A 322 -5.58 -4.83 20.54
N SER A 323 -6.68 -4.60 19.84
CA SER A 323 -8.04 -4.97 20.23
C SER A 323 -8.89 -5.36 19.02
N GLN A 324 -10.17 -5.68 19.27
CA GLN A 324 -11.14 -6.14 18.29
C GLN A 324 -12.19 -5.07 18.01
N ALA A 325 -12.28 -4.60 16.75
CA ALA A 325 -13.29 -3.61 16.37
C ALA A 325 -14.72 -4.11 16.65
N ALA A 326 -15.05 -5.31 16.17
CA ALA A 326 -16.40 -5.88 16.23
C ALA A 326 -16.88 -6.26 17.64
N ASN A 327 -16.01 -6.17 18.66
CA ASN A 327 -16.38 -6.45 20.04
C ASN A 327 -15.75 -5.43 21.01
N PRO A 328 -16.34 -4.23 21.12
CA PRO A 328 -15.82 -3.16 21.99
C PRO A 328 -15.67 -3.55 23.47
N TRP A 329 -16.36 -4.61 23.91
CA TRP A 329 -16.16 -5.16 25.26
C TRP A 329 -14.71 -5.58 25.51
N VAL A 330 -14.02 -6.12 24.49
CA VAL A 330 -12.60 -6.50 24.59
C VAL A 330 -11.76 -5.27 24.91
N THR A 331 -11.96 -4.17 24.20
CA THR A 331 -11.27 -2.90 24.42
C THR A 331 -11.48 -2.39 25.85
N GLU A 332 -12.73 -2.36 26.32
CA GLU A 332 -13.06 -1.91 27.68
C GLU A 332 -12.42 -2.81 28.76
N GLN A 333 -12.33 -4.12 28.55
CA GLN A 333 -11.68 -5.02 29.51
C GLN A 333 -10.16 -4.88 29.52
N LEU A 334 -9.54 -4.75 28.35
CA LEU A 334 -8.10 -4.55 28.24
C LEU A 334 -7.70 -3.24 28.93
N MET A 335 -8.40 -2.13 28.66
CA MET A 335 -8.11 -0.84 29.32
C MET A 335 -8.27 -0.89 30.85
N LYS A 336 -9.31 -1.56 31.36
CA LYS A 336 -9.47 -1.79 32.81
C LYS A 336 -8.30 -2.54 33.41
N LYS A 337 -7.81 -3.57 32.73
CA LYS A 337 -6.71 -4.42 33.22
C LYS A 337 -5.37 -3.69 33.18
N VAL A 338 -5.11 -2.90 32.13
CA VAL A 338 -3.94 -2.01 32.06
C VAL A 338 -3.92 -1.07 33.27
N GLN A 339 -5.01 -0.32 33.50
CA GLN A 339 -5.09 0.60 34.65
C GLN A 339 -5.03 -0.09 36.01
N ALA A 340 -5.54 -1.32 36.12
CA ALA A 340 -5.50 -2.08 37.36
C ALA A 340 -4.10 -2.62 37.67
N TYR A 341 -3.28 -2.88 36.65
CA TYR A 341 -1.93 -3.40 36.81
C TYR A 341 -0.93 -2.30 37.19
N ASP A 342 -0.86 -1.22 36.42
CA ASP A 342 -0.13 -0.01 36.79
C ASP A 342 -0.98 1.25 36.49
N PRO A 343 -1.52 1.91 37.52
CA PRO A 343 -2.28 3.14 37.37
C PRO A 343 -1.49 4.32 36.76
N ASN A 344 -0.16 4.25 36.73
CA ASN A 344 0.69 5.29 36.17
C ASN A 344 1.10 5.00 34.72
N PHE A 345 0.90 3.76 34.26
CA PHE A 345 1.13 3.40 32.87
C PHE A 345 -0.12 3.71 32.05
N THR A 346 0.07 4.28 30.87
CA THR A 346 -1.00 4.53 29.91
C THR A 346 -0.45 4.23 28.53
N VAL A 347 -1.17 3.39 27.78
CA VAL A 347 -0.86 3.15 26.37
C VAL A 347 -1.13 4.40 25.56
N ASP A 348 -0.32 4.65 24.53
CA ASP A 348 -0.49 5.83 23.67
C ASP A 348 -1.70 5.70 22.74
N ALA A 349 -2.03 4.45 22.35
CA ALA A 349 -3.15 4.15 21.49
C ALA A 349 -3.74 2.75 21.71
N VAL A 350 -5.02 2.61 21.36
CA VAL A 350 -5.70 1.32 21.15
C VAL A 350 -5.82 1.07 19.66
N GLY A 351 -5.34 -0.08 19.21
CA GLY A 351 -5.45 -0.52 17.82
C GLY A 351 -6.67 -1.40 17.58
N ILE A 352 -7.44 -1.17 16.51
CA ILE A 352 -8.53 -2.06 16.07
C ILE A 352 -8.39 -2.45 14.58
N ALA A 353 -9.05 -3.53 14.15
CA ALA A 353 -9.21 -3.92 12.74
C ALA A 353 -10.67 -3.74 12.27
N PRO A 354 -11.07 -2.54 11.82
CA PRO A 354 -12.47 -2.24 11.52
C PRO A 354 -12.86 -2.58 10.06
N TYR A 355 -12.93 -3.87 9.72
CA TYR A 355 -13.30 -4.29 8.37
C TYR A 355 -14.74 -3.93 7.95
N VAL A 356 -14.90 -3.38 6.75
CA VAL A 356 -16.19 -3.21 6.06
C VAL A 356 -16.39 -4.39 5.11
N GLY A 357 -17.24 -5.35 5.48
CA GLY A 357 -17.23 -6.64 4.80
C GLY A 357 -18.55 -7.40 4.79
N PHE A 358 -18.54 -8.53 4.08
CA PHE A 358 -19.64 -9.49 4.09
C PHE A 358 -19.08 -10.91 4.22
N ASN A 359 -19.30 -11.50 5.39
CA ASN A 359 -18.92 -12.88 5.68
C ASN A 359 -20.10 -13.81 5.40
N VAL A 360 -20.04 -14.56 4.31
CA VAL A 360 -21.12 -15.45 3.88
C VAL A 360 -21.01 -16.79 4.58
N SER A 361 -21.98 -17.12 5.43
CA SER A 361 -22.02 -18.41 6.12
C SER A 361 -22.64 -19.52 5.23
N PRO A 362 -22.46 -20.80 5.58
CA PRO A 362 -23.11 -21.91 4.87
C PRO A 362 -24.65 -21.79 4.79
N GLN A 363 -25.27 -21.08 5.73
CA GLN A 363 -26.73 -20.85 5.73
C GLN A 363 -27.16 -19.85 4.64
N GLN A 364 -26.26 -18.94 4.25
CA GLN A 364 -26.51 -17.88 3.26
C GLN A 364 -26.02 -18.28 1.86
N GLU A 365 -25.18 -19.31 1.74
CA GLU A 365 -24.48 -19.68 0.51
C GLU A 365 -25.42 -19.80 -0.70
N ALA A 366 -26.50 -20.58 -0.59
CA ALA A 366 -27.42 -20.79 -1.71
C ALA A 366 -28.13 -19.50 -2.16
N GLU A 367 -28.46 -18.61 -1.22
CA GLU A 367 -29.08 -17.32 -1.52
C GLU A 367 -28.07 -16.40 -2.23
N VAL A 368 -26.87 -16.26 -1.67
CA VAL A 368 -25.83 -15.37 -2.21
C VAL A 368 -25.31 -15.89 -3.56
N GLU A 369 -25.16 -17.20 -3.74
CA GLU A 369 -24.82 -17.79 -5.03
C GLU A 369 -25.90 -17.46 -6.08
N SER A 370 -27.18 -17.39 -5.70
CA SER A 370 -28.25 -17.01 -6.62
C SER A 370 -28.11 -15.56 -7.14
N TRP A 371 -27.45 -14.66 -6.40
CA TRP A 371 -27.21 -13.28 -6.84
C TRP A 371 -26.30 -13.23 -8.07
N THR A 372 -25.35 -14.17 -8.17
CA THR A 372 -24.39 -14.26 -9.29
C THR A 372 -25.06 -14.47 -10.65
N LYS A 373 -26.34 -14.88 -10.65
CA LYS A 373 -27.15 -15.12 -11.86
C LYS A 373 -27.87 -13.86 -12.35
N GLN A 374 -27.76 -12.73 -11.65
CA GLN A 374 -28.32 -11.45 -12.08
C GLN A 374 -27.51 -10.88 -13.25
N SER A 375 -28.12 -9.96 -14.01
CA SER A 375 -27.52 -9.39 -15.23
C SER A 375 -26.21 -8.63 -14.98
N ASP A 376 -26.01 -8.11 -13.78
CA ASP A 376 -24.80 -7.41 -13.34
C ASP A 376 -23.83 -8.32 -12.56
N GLY A 377 -24.07 -9.64 -12.57
CA GLY A 377 -23.28 -10.60 -11.80
C GLY A 377 -23.49 -10.53 -10.29
N GLY A 378 -24.55 -9.86 -9.81
CA GLY A 378 -24.90 -9.75 -8.38
C GLY A 378 -24.24 -8.55 -7.67
N LEU A 379 -23.52 -7.71 -8.39
CA LEU A 379 -22.76 -6.59 -7.81
C LEU A 379 -23.67 -5.57 -7.10
N ALA A 380 -24.83 -5.24 -7.65
CA ALA A 380 -25.79 -4.33 -7.02
C ALA A 380 -26.24 -4.84 -5.64
N LYS A 381 -26.45 -6.16 -5.47
CA LYS A 381 -26.81 -6.76 -4.18
C LYS A 381 -25.66 -6.66 -3.17
N VAL A 382 -24.43 -6.92 -3.62
CA VAL A 382 -23.23 -6.78 -2.78
C VAL A 382 -23.09 -5.34 -2.29
N PHE A 383 -23.14 -4.36 -3.19
CA PHE A 383 -23.01 -2.95 -2.81
C PHE A 383 -24.19 -2.42 -2.00
N ASP A 384 -25.41 -2.94 -2.22
CA ASP A 384 -26.56 -2.63 -1.37
C ASP A 384 -26.30 -3.06 0.07
N TYR A 385 -25.81 -4.29 0.28
CA TYR A 385 -25.43 -4.80 1.60
C TYR A 385 -24.28 -3.98 2.22
N LEU A 386 -23.24 -3.69 1.44
CA LEU A 386 -22.09 -2.95 1.94
C LEU A 386 -22.47 -1.55 2.42
N ASN A 387 -23.26 -0.80 1.63
CA ASN A 387 -23.65 0.56 1.98
C ASN A 387 -24.73 0.61 3.07
N LYS A 388 -25.71 -0.31 3.06
CA LYS A 388 -26.86 -0.26 3.98
C LYS A 388 -26.67 -1.05 5.27
N THR A 389 -25.69 -1.96 5.33
CA THR A 389 -25.51 -2.86 6.48
C THR A 389 -24.07 -2.87 6.96
N ALA A 390 -23.10 -3.21 6.09
CA ALA A 390 -21.72 -3.42 6.55
C ALA A 390 -21.06 -2.12 7.03
N LEU A 391 -21.13 -1.04 6.24
CA LEU A 391 -20.53 0.24 6.60
C LEU A 391 -21.17 0.84 7.86
N PRO A 392 -22.50 0.99 7.98
CA PRO A 392 -23.12 1.51 9.21
C PRO A 392 -22.73 0.72 10.46
N LYS A 393 -22.69 -0.62 10.38
CA LYS A 393 -22.28 -1.48 11.49
C LYS A 393 -20.80 -1.29 11.86
N THR A 394 -19.95 -1.12 10.86
CA THR A 394 -18.52 -0.87 11.09
C THR A 394 -18.31 0.49 11.77
N LEU A 395 -19.05 1.51 11.35
CA LEU A 395 -19.01 2.83 11.99
C LEU A 395 -19.54 2.78 13.43
N GLU A 396 -20.59 2.01 13.71
CA GLU A 396 -21.06 1.78 15.09
C GLU A 396 -19.96 1.15 15.95
N HIS A 397 -19.26 0.13 15.43
CA HIS A 397 -18.14 -0.49 16.14
C HIS A 397 -17.00 0.52 16.40
N ILE A 398 -16.65 1.37 15.42
CA ILE A 398 -15.64 2.42 15.59
C ILE A 398 -16.07 3.40 16.66
N THR A 399 -17.30 3.93 16.60
CA THR A 399 -17.84 4.86 17.59
C THR A 399 -17.80 4.28 19.00
N ASN A 400 -18.25 3.04 19.18
CA ASN A 400 -18.22 2.39 20.50
C ASN A 400 -16.79 2.24 21.04
N ASN A 401 -15.82 1.92 20.18
CA ASN A 401 -14.42 1.89 20.60
C ASN A 401 -13.89 3.29 20.92
N LYS A 402 -14.27 4.31 20.13
CA LYS A 402 -13.87 5.71 20.36
C LYS A 402 -14.39 6.24 21.69
N GLU A 403 -15.64 5.94 22.04
CA GLU A 403 -16.22 6.31 23.34
C GLU A 403 -15.42 5.69 24.51
N ILE A 404 -14.97 4.44 24.34
CA ILE A 404 -14.12 3.77 25.33
C ILE A 404 -12.76 4.44 25.41
N THR A 405 -12.09 4.70 24.28
CA THR A 405 -10.77 5.34 24.28
C THR A 405 -10.81 6.76 24.83
N ASP A 406 -11.86 7.53 24.53
CA ASP A 406 -12.06 8.88 25.06
C ASP A 406 -12.25 8.89 26.58
N LYS A 407 -12.97 7.90 27.12
CA LYS A 407 -13.10 7.71 28.57
C LYS A 407 -11.75 7.51 29.26
N TYR A 408 -10.78 6.89 28.58
CA TYR A 408 -9.44 6.66 29.12
C TYR A 408 -8.39 7.68 28.65
N GLY A 409 -8.74 8.64 27.79
CA GLY A 409 -7.82 9.64 27.26
C GLY A 409 -6.73 9.08 26.35
N VAL A 410 -7.00 7.99 25.62
CA VAL A 410 -6.07 7.34 24.70
C VAL A 410 -6.53 7.48 23.25
N ASN A 411 -5.60 7.42 22.29
CA ASN A 411 -5.97 7.52 20.88
C ASN A 411 -6.57 6.21 20.37
N LEU A 412 -7.49 6.28 19.40
CA LEU A 412 -7.96 5.12 18.65
C LEU A 412 -7.27 5.08 17.29
N VAL A 413 -6.59 3.99 16.97
CA VAL A 413 -5.92 3.79 15.67
C VAL A 413 -6.43 2.51 15.00
N ALA A 414 -6.38 2.45 13.66
CA ALA A 414 -6.66 1.23 12.92
C ALA A 414 -5.35 0.57 12.48
N TYR A 415 -5.14 -0.70 12.85
CA TYR A 415 -3.98 -1.47 12.36
C TYR A 415 -4.27 -2.19 11.04
N GLU A 416 -5.54 -2.53 10.78
CA GLU A 416 -5.99 -3.25 9.59
C GLU A 416 -7.44 -2.84 9.23
N GLY A 417 -7.58 -1.72 8.51
CA GLY A 417 -8.87 -1.25 8.01
C GLY A 417 -9.03 -1.48 6.52
N GLY A 418 -10.27 -1.65 6.05
CA GLY A 418 -10.58 -1.83 4.64
C GLY A 418 -11.70 -2.83 4.40
N GLN A 419 -11.77 -3.36 3.18
CA GLN A 419 -12.81 -4.32 2.82
C GLN A 419 -12.49 -5.75 3.29
N HIS A 420 -13.54 -6.54 3.54
CA HIS A 420 -13.41 -7.98 3.79
C HIS A 420 -14.61 -8.77 3.24
N LEU A 421 -14.58 -9.14 1.96
CA LEU A 421 -15.63 -9.99 1.36
C LEU A 421 -15.16 -11.44 1.27
N VAL A 422 -15.80 -12.34 2.02
CA VAL A 422 -15.30 -13.71 2.14
C VAL A 422 -16.42 -14.70 2.41
N GLY A 423 -16.31 -15.90 1.85
CA GLY A 423 -17.10 -17.04 2.31
C GLY A 423 -16.45 -17.67 3.53
N ILE A 424 -17.21 -18.14 4.52
CA ILE A 424 -16.64 -18.77 5.71
C ILE A 424 -17.11 -20.21 5.86
N LYS A 425 -16.31 -21.03 6.56
CA LYS A 425 -16.65 -22.42 6.93
C LYS A 425 -17.00 -23.31 5.73
N GLY A 426 -16.22 -23.19 4.64
CA GLY A 426 -16.36 -23.96 3.42
C GLY A 426 -16.83 -23.13 2.23
N VAL A 427 -17.59 -22.06 2.46
CA VAL A 427 -18.15 -21.18 1.41
C VAL A 427 -17.05 -20.43 0.65
N GLU A 428 -15.87 -20.23 1.23
CA GLU A 428 -14.70 -19.69 0.53
C GLU A 428 -14.32 -20.49 -0.73
N ASN A 429 -14.76 -21.75 -0.84
CA ASN A 429 -14.48 -22.61 -1.99
C ASN A 429 -15.57 -22.52 -3.09
N ASN A 430 -16.62 -21.72 -2.88
CA ASN A 430 -17.66 -21.49 -3.87
C ASN A 430 -17.15 -20.53 -4.95
N GLU A 431 -16.82 -21.07 -6.14
CA GLU A 431 -16.22 -20.28 -7.22
C GLU A 431 -17.09 -19.12 -7.71
N ALA A 432 -18.42 -19.28 -7.70
CA ALA A 432 -19.33 -18.24 -8.20
C ALA A 432 -19.34 -17.03 -7.25
N ILE A 433 -19.42 -17.29 -5.94
CA ILE A 433 -19.34 -16.24 -4.91
C ILE A 433 -17.97 -15.58 -4.93
N MET A 434 -16.89 -16.36 -4.99
CA MET A 434 -15.52 -15.83 -5.07
C MET A 434 -15.35 -14.89 -6.28
N LYS A 435 -15.80 -15.29 -7.47
CA LYS A 435 -15.72 -14.46 -8.69
C LYS A 435 -16.53 -13.17 -8.55
N MET A 436 -17.74 -13.25 -7.97
CA MET A 436 -18.56 -12.07 -7.70
C MET A 436 -17.86 -11.09 -6.75
N PHE A 437 -17.22 -11.57 -5.66
CA PHE A 437 -16.53 -10.69 -4.73
C PHE A 437 -15.24 -10.08 -5.29
N ILE A 438 -14.49 -10.84 -6.11
CA ILE A 438 -13.35 -10.28 -6.86
C ILE A 438 -13.83 -9.14 -7.76
N ASN A 439 -14.92 -9.35 -8.50
CA ASN A 439 -15.48 -8.30 -9.36
C ASN A 439 -15.98 -7.10 -8.56
N ALA A 440 -16.58 -7.31 -7.38
CA ALA A 440 -16.99 -6.23 -6.49
C ALA A 440 -15.80 -5.40 -6.00
N ASN A 441 -14.62 -6.00 -5.80
CA ASN A 441 -13.43 -5.25 -5.42
C ASN A 441 -12.80 -4.42 -6.54
N ARG A 442 -13.02 -4.83 -7.79
CA ARG A 442 -12.57 -4.10 -8.98
C ARG A 442 -13.55 -3.01 -9.42
N ASP A 443 -14.78 -3.05 -8.93
CA ASP A 443 -15.84 -2.12 -9.31
C ASP A 443 -15.59 -0.71 -8.74
N PRO A 444 -15.85 0.38 -9.51
CA PRO A 444 -15.70 1.76 -9.05
C PRO A 444 -16.42 2.09 -7.74
N ARG A 445 -17.58 1.46 -7.48
CA ARG A 445 -18.34 1.66 -6.23
C ARG A 445 -17.56 1.23 -4.98
N MET A 446 -16.53 0.40 -5.11
CA MET A 446 -15.63 0.07 -4.01
C MET A 446 -14.76 1.26 -3.62
N GLY A 447 -14.29 2.05 -4.60
CA GLY A 447 -13.58 3.31 -4.35
C GLY A 447 -14.46 4.31 -3.61
N GLU A 448 -15.72 4.47 -4.04
CA GLU A 448 -16.70 5.31 -3.33
C GLU A 448 -16.95 4.85 -1.89
N LEU A 449 -17.02 3.54 -1.65
CA LEU A 449 -17.18 2.97 -0.32
C LEU A 449 -15.96 3.28 0.57
N TYR A 450 -14.75 3.12 0.04
CA TYR A 450 -13.50 3.47 0.73
C TYR A 450 -13.46 4.96 1.08
N GLY A 451 -13.80 5.85 0.13
CA GLY A 451 -13.86 7.28 0.39
C GLY A 451 -14.79 7.63 1.56
N LYS A 452 -16.05 7.13 1.54
CA LYS A 452 -17.02 7.34 2.63
C LYS A 452 -16.50 6.81 3.97
N TYR A 453 -15.84 5.65 3.93
CA TYR A 453 -15.34 4.98 5.11
C TYR A 453 -14.16 5.73 5.76
N LEU A 454 -13.17 6.13 4.97
CA LEU A 454 -12.01 6.90 5.43
C LEU A 454 -12.43 8.28 5.95
N GLU A 455 -13.32 8.98 5.25
CA GLU A 455 -13.92 10.24 5.69
C GLU A 455 -14.66 10.12 7.03
N SER A 456 -15.35 9.00 7.23
CA SER A 456 -16.05 8.73 8.48
C SER A 456 -15.06 8.43 9.60
N TRP A 457 -14.00 7.67 9.31
CA TRP A 457 -12.90 7.42 10.25
C TRP A 457 -12.25 8.74 10.69
N ASP A 458 -11.87 9.60 9.75
CA ASP A 458 -11.21 10.88 10.01
C ASP A 458 -12.06 11.75 10.96
N LYS A 459 -13.37 11.86 10.67
CA LYS A 459 -14.33 12.62 11.49
C LYS A 459 -14.57 12.03 12.86
N LEU A 460 -14.58 10.70 12.99
CA LEU A 460 -14.82 10.02 14.26
C LEU A 460 -13.58 10.02 15.17
N THR A 461 -12.39 10.08 14.58
CA THR A 461 -11.13 9.87 15.30
C THR A 461 -10.20 11.09 15.32
N ASP A 462 -10.69 12.23 14.81
CA ASP A 462 -9.93 13.49 14.67
C ASP A 462 -8.61 13.30 13.88
N GLY A 463 -8.67 12.50 12.81
CA GLY A 463 -7.53 12.22 11.93
C GLY A 463 -6.48 11.26 12.52
N SER A 464 -6.90 10.36 13.42
CA SER A 464 -6.00 9.33 13.98
C SER A 464 -5.51 8.34 12.93
N ALA A 465 -4.38 7.69 13.21
CA ALA A 465 -3.74 6.78 12.26
C ALA A 465 -4.65 5.65 11.78
N PHE A 466 -4.71 5.48 10.47
CA PHE A 466 -5.46 4.43 9.79
C PHE A 466 -4.53 3.63 8.90
N VAL A 467 -4.28 2.37 9.23
CA VAL A 467 -3.48 1.48 8.38
C VAL A 467 -4.41 0.63 7.51
N ASN A 468 -4.35 0.85 6.20
CA ASN A 468 -5.08 0.02 5.24
C ASN A 468 -4.56 -1.44 5.26
N PHE A 469 -5.48 -2.39 5.11
CA PHE A 469 -5.24 -3.82 5.31
C PHE A 469 -4.13 -4.41 4.43
N SER A 470 -3.96 -3.96 3.18
CA SER A 470 -2.80 -4.36 2.37
C SER A 470 -2.59 -3.41 1.20
N ASP A 471 -1.33 -3.10 0.94
CA ASP A 471 -0.86 -2.33 -0.19
C ASP A 471 -1.07 -3.09 -1.51
N ILE A 472 -0.33 -4.17 -1.73
CA ILE A 472 -0.23 -4.88 -3.00
C ILE A 472 -0.39 -6.38 -2.71
N GLY A 473 -1.44 -7.00 -3.25
CA GLY A 473 -1.69 -8.42 -3.04
C GLY A 473 -2.78 -8.98 -3.93
N THR A 474 -2.51 -10.13 -4.55
CA THR A 474 -3.45 -10.78 -5.47
C THR A 474 -4.73 -11.24 -4.78
N PRO A 475 -5.87 -11.22 -5.48
CA PRO A 475 -7.10 -11.73 -4.91
C PRO A 475 -7.03 -13.20 -4.51
N ASN A 476 -7.39 -13.52 -3.26
CA ASN A 476 -7.52 -14.89 -2.78
C ASN A 476 -8.89 -15.17 -2.14
N LYS A 477 -9.20 -16.45 -1.94
CA LYS A 477 -10.49 -16.89 -1.40
C LYS A 477 -10.77 -16.51 0.06
N TRP A 478 -9.75 -16.01 0.77
CA TRP A 478 -9.84 -15.59 2.17
C TRP A 478 -10.18 -14.12 2.33
N GLY A 479 -10.52 -13.42 1.25
CA GLY A 479 -10.91 -11.99 1.27
C GLY A 479 -9.75 -11.03 1.49
N SER A 480 -8.50 -11.53 1.50
CA SER A 480 -7.29 -10.72 1.70
C SER A 480 -6.77 -10.20 0.38
N TRP A 481 -7.04 -8.92 0.09
CA TRP A 481 -6.81 -8.28 -1.21
C TRP A 481 -6.13 -6.92 -1.02
N GLY A 482 -5.05 -6.67 -1.76
CA GLY A 482 -4.36 -5.39 -1.74
C GLY A 482 -5.19 -4.26 -2.34
N ALA A 483 -4.79 -3.02 -2.09
CA ALA A 483 -5.23 -1.86 -2.84
C ALA A 483 -4.88 -2.02 -4.33
N LEU A 484 -3.72 -2.59 -4.62
CA LEU A 484 -3.32 -3.10 -5.93
C LEU A 484 -3.21 -4.63 -5.88
N GLU A 485 -3.37 -5.30 -7.00
CA GLU A 485 -3.26 -6.75 -7.13
C GLU A 485 -1.82 -7.20 -7.43
N HIS A 486 -1.02 -6.33 -8.06
CA HIS A 486 0.41 -6.53 -8.31
C HIS A 486 1.15 -5.20 -8.42
N LEU A 487 2.47 -5.22 -8.20
CA LEU A 487 3.29 -4.01 -8.11
C LEU A 487 3.16 -3.08 -9.32
N TYR A 488 3.16 -3.65 -10.52
CA TYR A 488 3.10 -2.90 -11.77
C TYR A 488 1.66 -2.59 -12.22
N GLN A 489 0.66 -2.79 -11.36
CA GLN A 489 -0.68 -2.31 -11.63
C GLN A 489 -0.67 -0.79 -11.55
N PRO A 490 -1.11 -0.07 -12.60
CA PRO A 490 -1.06 1.38 -12.59
C PRO A 490 -1.96 1.97 -11.50
N THR A 491 -3.21 1.47 -11.41
CA THR A 491 -4.22 1.96 -10.48
C THR A 491 -5.32 0.91 -10.19
N SER A 492 -6.14 1.18 -9.18
CA SER A 492 -7.44 0.56 -8.91
C SER A 492 -8.37 1.58 -8.25
N SER A 493 -9.68 1.35 -8.25
CA SER A 493 -10.63 2.23 -7.56
C SER A 493 -10.36 2.37 -6.06
N LYS A 494 -9.82 1.32 -5.42
CA LYS A 494 -9.41 1.36 -4.00
C LYS A 494 -8.15 2.19 -3.82
N TRP A 495 -7.17 1.99 -4.70
CA TRP A 495 -5.92 2.75 -4.71
C TRP A 495 -6.20 4.24 -4.87
N GLU A 496 -7.05 4.61 -5.83
CA GLU A 496 -7.48 6.00 -6.06
C GLU A 496 -8.13 6.59 -4.80
N ALA A 497 -9.04 5.87 -4.15
CA ALA A 497 -9.65 6.36 -2.92
C ALA A 497 -8.66 6.59 -1.76
N LEU A 498 -7.62 5.74 -1.65
CA LEU A 498 -6.56 5.91 -0.64
C LEU A 498 -5.68 7.12 -0.96
N GLN A 499 -5.26 7.27 -2.22
CA GLN A 499 -4.45 8.42 -2.65
C GLN A 499 -5.23 9.73 -2.54
N ASP A 500 -6.48 9.78 -3.02
CA ASP A 500 -7.37 10.94 -2.85
C ASP A 500 -7.51 11.33 -1.37
N PHE A 501 -7.61 10.36 -0.46
CA PHE A 501 -7.68 10.63 0.97
C PHE A 501 -6.37 11.20 1.52
N ILE A 502 -5.22 10.61 1.17
CA ILE A 502 -3.89 11.15 1.51
C ILE A 502 -3.78 12.58 1.01
N GLU A 503 -4.12 12.83 -0.25
CA GLU A 503 -3.98 14.15 -0.89
C GLU A 503 -4.88 15.21 -0.24
N THR A 504 -6.12 14.86 0.08
CA THR A 504 -7.11 15.82 0.63
C THR A 504 -6.97 16.07 2.13
N HIS A 505 -6.35 15.14 2.86
CA HIS A 505 -6.22 15.24 4.32
C HIS A 505 -4.77 15.34 4.79
N SER A 506 -3.80 15.18 3.90
CA SER A 506 -2.46 15.70 4.15
C SER A 506 -2.60 17.21 4.28
N ASN A 507 -2.18 17.73 5.43
CA ASN A 507 -1.92 19.16 5.52
C ASN A 507 -0.97 19.48 4.35
N PRO A 508 -1.20 20.51 3.51
CA PRO A 508 -0.24 20.89 2.48
C PRO A 508 1.12 21.38 3.03
N SER A 509 1.49 21.00 4.26
CA SER A 509 2.81 21.18 4.87
C SER A 509 2.91 20.40 6.20
N THR A 510 3.81 19.42 6.31
CA THR A 510 4.68 19.19 7.50
C THR A 510 5.90 18.29 7.25
N THR A 511 6.50 18.36 6.06
CA THR A 511 7.96 18.30 5.97
C THR A 511 8.35 19.25 4.85
N PRO A 512 9.12 20.32 5.12
CA PRO A 512 9.69 21.08 4.04
C PRO A 512 10.68 20.13 3.34
N LEU A 513 10.27 19.58 2.18
CA LEU A 513 11.19 19.56 1.06
C LEU A 513 11.74 20.99 0.96
N PRO A 514 13.05 21.19 0.79
CA PRO A 514 13.65 22.53 0.85
C PRO A 514 12.87 23.47 -0.07
N ILE A 515 12.04 24.33 0.53
CA ILE A 515 11.34 25.37 -0.21
C ILE A 515 12.46 26.24 -0.78
N LYS A 516 12.58 26.30 -2.09
CA LYS A 516 13.45 27.29 -2.76
C LYS A 516 12.78 28.66 -2.70
N ASP A 517 12.51 29.14 -1.49
CA ASP A 517 11.90 30.45 -1.21
C ASP A 517 12.89 31.61 -1.39
N ALA A 518 14.17 31.32 -1.64
CA ALA A 518 15.25 32.31 -1.54
C ALA A 518 15.27 33.35 -2.69
N LYS A 519 14.36 33.29 -3.67
CA LYS A 519 14.35 34.19 -4.83
C LYS A 519 13.02 34.89 -5.15
N ALA A 520 11.87 34.39 -4.69
CA ALA A 520 10.58 34.97 -5.05
C ALA A 520 10.27 36.25 -4.24
N THR A 521 9.76 37.26 -4.92
CA THR A 521 9.45 38.62 -4.46
C THR A 521 7.97 38.94 -4.74
N ASP A 522 7.53 40.19 -4.54
CA ASP A 522 6.20 40.64 -4.99
C ASP A 522 6.25 41.22 -6.42
N GLY A 523 7.29 40.91 -7.20
CA GLY A 523 7.41 41.28 -8.60
C GLY A 523 7.78 40.07 -9.46
N ASN A 524 7.77 40.25 -10.79
CA ASN A 524 7.91 39.15 -11.75
C ASN A 524 9.21 38.33 -11.59
N ASP A 525 9.07 37.05 -11.32
CA ASP A 525 10.15 36.12 -11.02
C ASP A 525 10.21 34.92 -11.98
N GLU A 526 11.41 34.33 -12.11
CA GLU A 526 11.62 33.06 -12.80
C GLU A 526 12.15 32.02 -11.82
N LEU A 527 11.33 31.01 -11.53
CA LEU A 527 11.60 29.95 -10.57
C LEU A 527 11.74 28.61 -11.31
N ASN A 528 12.89 27.96 -11.10
CA ASN A 528 13.21 26.67 -11.71
C ASN A 528 13.53 25.63 -10.61
N GLY A 529 12.74 24.56 -10.60
CA GLY A 529 12.91 23.35 -9.83
C GLY A 529 14.12 22.51 -10.27
N THR A 530 14.22 21.34 -9.69
CA THR A 530 15.25 20.31 -9.87
C THR A 530 14.66 19.11 -10.59
N ASN A 531 15.27 17.93 -10.48
CA ASN A 531 14.68 16.70 -11.02
C ASN A 531 14.12 15.83 -9.89
N ASN A 532 13.82 16.43 -8.73
CA ASN A 532 13.14 15.81 -7.60
C ASN A 532 11.90 16.64 -7.29
N ASN A 533 11.05 16.15 -6.40
CA ASN A 533 9.88 16.88 -5.91
C ASN A 533 10.28 18.26 -5.33
N ASP A 534 9.73 19.33 -5.89
CA ASP A 534 9.98 20.72 -5.55
C ASP A 534 8.69 21.44 -5.12
N ILE A 535 8.84 22.50 -4.33
CA ILE A 535 7.75 23.43 -4.00
C ILE A 535 8.18 24.84 -4.45
N LEU A 536 7.44 25.43 -5.40
CA LEU A 536 7.70 26.73 -5.99
C LEU A 536 6.53 27.69 -5.70
N ASN A 537 6.83 28.91 -5.25
CA ASN A 537 5.83 29.94 -4.94
C ASN A 537 6.26 31.29 -5.52
N GLY A 538 5.51 31.80 -6.50
CA GLY A 538 5.75 33.09 -7.17
C GLY A 538 5.41 34.30 -6.30
N LYS A 539 4.41 34.16 -5.41
CA LYS A 539 3.84 35.20 -4.55
C LYS A 539 3.06 36.25 -5.32
N GLY A 540 3.72 37.24 -5.90
CA GLY A 540 3.08 38.36 -6.55
C GLY A 540 3.93 38.88 -7.71
N GLY A 541 3.29 39.40 -8.74
CA GLY A 541 3.94 39.64 -10.02
C GLY A 541 3.52 38.60 -11.04
N ASN A 542 3.98 38.75 -12.28
CA ASN A 542 3.73 37.79 -13.34
C ASN A 542 4.93 36.84 -13.43
N ASP A 543 4.78 35.66 -12.87
CA ASP A 543 5.88 34.74 -12.60
C ASP A 543 5.95 33.58 -13.60
N SER A 544 7.14 33.00 -13.76
CA SER A 544 7.34 31.76 -14.51
C SER A 544 7.94 30.67 -13.61
N LEU A 545 7.17 29.63 -13.34
CA LEU A 545 7.52 28.51 -12.48
C LEU A 545 7.68 27.23 -13.32
N ARG A 546 8.75 26.46 -13.07
CA ARG A 546 9.02 25.19 -13.76
C ARG A 546 9.49 24.10 -12.79
N GLY A 547 8.73 23.02 -12.64
CA GLY A 547 9.05 21.88 -11.76
C GLY A 547 10.17 20.98 -12.30
N LYS A 548 9.97 20.45 -13.52
CA LYS A 548 10.80 19.54 -14.34
C LYS A 548 10.56 18.05 -14.13
N GLN A 549 11.19 17.39 -13.17
CA GLN A 549 10.95 15.97 -12.90
C GLN A 549 10.67 15.81 -11.42
N GLY A 550 9.84 14.84 -11.06
CA GLY A 550 9.38 14.65 -9.69
C GLY A 550 7.95 15.16 -9.55
N ASN A 551 7.38 14.95 -8.38
CA ASN A 551 6.03 15.38 -8.08
C ASN A 551 6.09 16.79 -7.47
N ASP A 552 5.81 17.82 -8.26
CA ASP A 552 6.07 19.21 -7.89
C ASP A 552 4.80 19.94 -7.44
N ILE A 553 4.95 20.94 -6.56
CA ILE A 553 3.88 21.87 -6.19
C ILE A 553 4.26 23.28 -6.64
N LEU A 554 3.51 23.83 -7.58
CA LEU A 554 3.72 25.15 -8.15
C LEU A 554 2.54 26.06 -7.78
N ASN A 555 2.82 27.21 -7.16
CA ASN A 555 1.84 28.24 -6.84
C ASN A 555 2.27 29.58 -7.45
N GLY A 556 1.51 30.10 -8.41
CA GLY A 556 1.78 31.39 -9.06
C GLY A 556 1.59 32.54 -8.07
N GLY A 557 0.40 32.62 -7.47
CA GLY A 557 0.08 33.62 -6.48
C GLY A 557 -0.74 34.75 -7.09
N LYS A 558 -0.23 35.98 -7.13
CA LYS A 558 -0.95 37.14 -7.69
C LYS A 558 -0.28 37.65 -8.94
N GLY A 559 -0.97 37.62 -10.07
CA GLY A 559 -0.52 38.18 -11.34
C GLY A 559 -0.84 37.20 -12.45
N ASP A 560 -0.42 37.51 -13.68
CA ASP A 560 -0.62 36.61 -14.81
C ASP A 560 0.57 35.65 -14.89
N ASP A 561 0.43 34.45 -14.32
CA ASP A 561 1.51 33.50 -14.10
C ASP A 561 1.62 32.43 -15.19
N THR A 562 2.78 31.79 -15.28
CA THR A 562 3.05 30.65 -16.16
C THR A 562 3.71 29.52 -15.38
N LEU A 563 2.97 28.43 -15.18
CA LEU A 563 3.38 27.26 -14.42
C LEU A 563 3.55 26.06 -15.34
N VAL A 564 4.67 25.35 -15.23
CA VAL A 564 4.96 24.11 -15.95
C VAL A 564 5.39 23.05 -14.94
N GLY A 565 4.59 22.00 -14.75
CA GLY A 565 4.89 20.87 -13.87
C GLY A 565 6.11 20.10 -14.36
N GLY A 566 5.95 19.27 -15.39
CA GLY A 566 7.04 18.54 -16.01
C GLY A 566 6.75 17.05 -16.15
N GLU A 567 7.58 16.20 -15.57
CA GLU A 567 7.39 14.75 -15.46
C GLU A 567 7.14 14.38 -14.01
N GLY A 568 6.05 13.67 -13.71
CA GLY A 568 5.67 13.32 -12.35
C GLY A 568 4.24 13.80 -12.08
N PHE A 569 3.74 13.53 -10.89
CA PHE A 569 2.44 14.02 -10.44
C PHE A 569 2.59 15.46 -9.95
N ASP A 570 2.09 16.43 -10.71
CA ASP A 570 2.27 17.84 -10.38
C ASP A 570 0.98 18.51 -9.88
N VAL A 571 1.11 19.42 -8.92
CA VAL A 571 0.03 20.29 -8.43
C VAL A 571 0.31 21.73 -8.84
N LEU A 572 -0.51 22.27 -9.74
CA LEU A 572 -0.37 23.63 -10.23
C LEU A 572 -1.54 24.49 -9.75
N ILE A 573 -1.23 25.59 -9.07
CA ILE A 573 -2.17 26.58 -8.56
C ILE A 573 -1.82 27.92 -9.20
N GLY A 574 -2.65 28.44 -10.12
CA GLY A 574 -2.41 29.72 -10.76
C GLY A 574 -2.50 30.86 -9.75
N GLY A 575 -3.67 31.02 -9.14
CA GLY A 575 -3.88 31.98 -8.06
C GLY A 575 -4.85 33.07 -8.50
N SER A 576 -4.44 34.32 -8.59
CA SER A 576 -5.27 35.40 -9.11
C SER A 576 -4.63 36.04 -10.32
N GLY A 577 -5.31 36.08 -11.46
CA GLY A 577 -4.80 36.70 -12.67
C GLY A 577 -5.22 35.89 -13.89
N LYS A 578 -4.55 36.06 -15.03
CA LYS A 578 -4.78 35.22 -16.21
C LYS A 578 -3.63 34.24 -16.36
N ASP A 579 -3.80 33.07 -15.76
CA ASP A 579 -2.71 32.14 -15.60
C ASP A 579 -2.63 31.13 -16.74
N ARG A 580 -1.44 30.55 -16.93
CA ARG A 580 -1.20 29.46 -17.85
C ARG A 580 -0.55 28.29 -17.13
N LEU A 581 -1.26 27.17 -17.05
CA LEU A 581 -0.82 25.99 -16.32
C LEU A 581 -0.65 24.83 -17.30
N TRP A 582 0.52 24.19 -17.27
CA TRP A 582 0.83 22.99 -18.04
C TRP A 582 1.33 21.89 -17.10
N GLY A 583 0.53 20.84 -16.90
CA GLY A 583 0.88 19.68 -16.07
C GLY A 583 2.11 18.97 -16.62
N GLY A 584 1.96 18.30 -17.76
CA GLY A 584 3.08 17.72 -18.49
C GLY A 584 2.92 16.22 -18.71
N GLN A 585 3.78 15.40 -18.13
CA GLN A 585 3.65 13.94 -18.12
C GLN A 585 3.36 13.51 -16.68
N GLY A 586 2.24 12.84 -16.44
CA GLY A 586 1.82 12.49 -15.09
C GLY A 586 0.33 12.61 -14.95
N ASN A 587 -0.20 12.35 -13.76
CA ASN A 587 -1.60 12.57 -13.49
C ASN A 587 -1.73 13.88 -12.73
N ASP A 588 -1.91 14.99 -13.41
CA ASP A 588 -1.66 16.30 -12.81
C ASP A 588 -2.93 16.93 -12.21
N TYR A 589 -2.75 17.75 -11.19
CA TYR A 589 -3.79 18.53 -10.54
C TYR A 589 -3.65 20.02 -10.89
N LEU A 590 -4.66 20.57 -11.57
CA LEU A 590 -4.63 21.95 -12.02
C LEU A 590 -5.77 22.76 -11.41
N ILE A 591 -5.43 23.84 -10.70
CA ILE A 591 -6.33 24.84 -10.15
C ILE A 591 -5.98 26.18 -10.79
N GLY A 592 -6.79 26.65 -11.74
CA GLY A 592 -6.58 27.97 -12.37
C GLY A 592 -6.61 29.11 -11.34
N GLY A 593 -7.65 29.14 -10.51
CA GLY A 593 -7.83 30.22 -9.53
C GLY A 593 -8.79 31.30 -10.02
N GLU A 594 -8.60 32.56 -9.63
CA GLU A 594 -9.39 33.69 -10.12
C GLU A 594 -8.88 34.17 -11.48
N GLY A 595 -9.79 34.57 -12.38
CA GLY A 595 -9.48 35.09 -13.71
C GLY A 595 -9.66 34.06 -14.83
N GLU A 596 -9.26 34.43 -16.04
CA GLU A 596 -9.46 33.63 -17.26
C GLU A 596 -8.19 32.82 -17.57
N ASP A 597 -8.17 31.57 -17.13
CA ASP A 597 -6.98 30.74 -17.18
C ASP A 597 -6.94 29.82 -18.39
N ARG A 598 -5.72 29.45 -18.78
CA ARG A 598 -5.48 28.48 -19.85
C ARG A 598 -4.73 27.28 -19.29
N LEU A 599 -5.40 26.12 -19.26
CA LEU A 599 -4.93 24.92 -18.58
C LEU A 599 -4.66 23.81 -19.59
N SER A 600 -3.60 23.05 -19.36
CA SER A 600 -3.20 21.88 -20.16
C SER A 600 -2.80 20.77 -19.19
N GLY A 601 -3.49 19.63 -19.23
CA GLY A 601 -3.13 18.48 -18.39
C GLY A 601 -1.86 17.81 -18.93
N GLY A 602 -1.83 17.58 -20.23
CA GLY A 602 -0.72 16.94 -20.93
C GLY A 602 -1.00 15.46 -21.12
N LYS A 603 -0.07 14.61 -20.70
CA LYS A 603 -0.18 13.15 -20.80
C LYS A 603 -0.43 12.56 -19.42
N GLY A 604 -1.53 11.85 -19.30
CA GLY A 604 -1.88 11.04 -18.16
C GLY A 604 -3.33 11.31 -17.83
N ARG A 605 -3.75 10.97 -16.61
CA ARG A 605 -5.11 11.25 -16.14
C ARG A 605 -5.09 12.52 -15.32
N ASP A 606 -5.51 13.62 -15.93
CA ASP A 606 -5.42 14.93 -15.31
C ASP A 606 -6.73 15.34 -14.65
N ARG A 607 -6.61 16.11 -13.56
CA ARG A 607 -7.73 16.59 -12.77
C ARG A 607 -7.73 18.11 -12.70
N PHE A 608 -8.75 18.70 -13.29
CA PHE A 608 -8.97 20.15 -13.29
C PHE A 608 -9.95 20.50 -12.18
N VAL A 609 -9.47 21.18 -11.14
CA VAL A 609 -10.21 21.38 -9.89
C VAL A 609 -10.73 22.81 -9.80
N TYR A 610 -12.04 22.92 -9.55
CA TYR A 610 -12.72 24.19 -9.37
C TYR A 610 -13.34 24.32 -7.99
N ASN A 611 -12.86 25.31 -7.24
CA ASN A 611 -13.26 25.55 -5.84
C ASN A 611 -14.37 26.59 -5.68
N SER A 612 -14.68 27.39 -6.70
CA SER A 612 -15.71 28.44 -6.66
C SER A 612 -16.26 28.77 -8.04
N LEU A 613 -17.44 29.40 -8.09
CA LEU A 613 -17.94 30.04 -9.31
C LEU A 613 -17.21 31.38 -9.49
N LYS A 614 -16.47 31.55 -10.59
CA LYS A 614 -15.70 32.77 -10.90
C LYS A 614 -16.23 33.50 -12.13
N GLU A 615 -16.00 34.82 -12.23
CA GLU A 615 -16.22 35.60 -13.45
C GLU A 615 -15.05 35.41 -14.43
N GLY A 616 -15.36 35.32 -15.74
CA GLY A 616 -14.40 34.83 -16.73
C GLY A 616 -14.36 33.31 -16.76
N GLY A 617 -14.36 32.72 -17.95
CA GLY A 617 -14.37 31.27 -18.12
C GLY A 617 -12.99 30.75 -18.50
N ASP A 618 -12.58 29.64 -17.89
CA ASP A 618 -11.30 29.01 -18.21
C ASP A 618 -11.34 28.29 -19.55
N THR A 619 -10.16 27.98 -20.05
CA THR A 619 -9.98 27.15 -21.23
C THR A 619 -9.03 26.00 -20.95
N ILE A 620 -9.52 24.76 -21.02
CA ILE A 620 -8.68 23.56 -21.03
C ILE A 620 -8.38 23.20 -22.49
N VAL A 621 -7.10 23.07 -22.84
CA VAL A 621 -6.65 23.06 -24.24
C VAL A 621 -6.45 21.68 -24.85
N ASP A 622 -6.37 20.65 -24.01
CA ASP A 622 -6.00 19.28 -24.38
C ASP A 622 -6.77 18.19 -23.61
N PHE A 623 -7.90 18.54 -22.99
CA PHE A 623 -8.72 17.62 -22.20
C PHE A 623 -8.96 16.28 -22.92
N ASP A 624 -8.48 15.18 -22.33
CA ASP A 624 -8.69 13.83 -22.83
C ASP A 624 -9.97 13.23 -22.24
N PRO A 625 -11.07 13.14 -23.01
CA PRO A 625 -12.35 12.66 -22.51
C PRO A 625 -12.33 11.17 -22.09
N THR A 626 -11.28 10.42 -22.42
CA THR A 626 -11.17 9.01 -22.03
C THR A 626 -10.62 8.79 -20.62
N GLN A 627 -10.01 9.82 -20.02
CA GLN A 627 -9.36 9.70 -18.71
C GLN A 627 -9.52 10.95 -17.84
N ASP A 628 -9.41 12.16 -18.39
CA ASP A 628 -9.40 13.39 -17.60
C ASP A 628 -10.72 13.67 -16.89
N THR A 629 -10.59 14.40 -15.78
CA THR A 629 -11.72 14.74 -14.92
C THR A 629 -11.76 16.22 -14.56
N ILE A 630 -12.97 16.74 -14.42
CA ILE A 630 -13.25 18.08 -13.93
C ILE A 630 -13.91 17.94 -12.56
N ASP A 631 -13.22 18.39 -11.52
CA ASP A 631 -13.72 18.33 -10.14
C ASP A 631 -14.48 19.61 -9.77
N LEU A 632 -15.77 19.44 -9.54
CA LEU A 632 -16.73 20.47 -9.17
C LEU A 632 -17.36 20.20 -7.79
N ARG A 633 -16.84 19.24 -7.00
CA ARG A 633 -17.40 18.85 -5.68
C ARG A 633 -17.49 20.00 -4.70
N ARG A 634 -16.63 21.01 -4.85
CA ARG A 634 -16.62 22.22 -4.01
C ARG A 634 -17.60 23.30 -4.47
N ILE A 635 -18.18 23.14 -5.67
CA ILE A 635 -19.17 24.06 -6.23
C ILE A 635 -20.59 23.49 -6.10
N PHE A 636 -20.78 22.18 -6.28
CA PHE A 636 -22.09 21.54 -6.29
C PHE A 636 -22.22 20.44 -5.24
N ASN A 637 -23.45 20.20 -4.75
CA ASN A 637 -23.76 19.11 -3.83
C ASN A 637 -24.61 18.01 -4.51
N SER A 638 -24.67 16.83 -3.90
CA SER A 638 -25.30 15.61 -4.44
C SER A 638 -26.79 15.71 -4.80
N SER A 639 -27.50 16.73 -4.31
CA SER A 639 -28.95 16.90 -4.56
C SER A 639 -29.30 17.41 -5.96
N MET A 640 -28.29 17.67 -6.81
CA MET A 640 -28.46 18.42 -8.06
C MET A 640 -28.30 17.58 -9.33
N TYR A 641 -27.96 16.28 -9.26
CA TYR A 641 -27.64 15.44 -10.43
C TYR A 641 -28.88 15.07 -11.29
N ASP A 642 -28.81 15.28 -12.61
CA ASP A 642 -29.81 14.81 -13.60
C ASP A 642 -29.08 14.28 -14.85
N ASN A 643 -29.22 12.99 -15.16
CA ASN A 643 -28.52 12.31 -16.26
C ASN A 643 -29.37 12.30 -17.55
N SER A 644 -29.77 13.49 -18.00
CA SER A 644 -30.37 13.71 -19.33
C SER A 644 -29.30 14.24 -20.29
N SER A 645 -29.42 13.95 -21.59
CA SER A 645 -28.31 13.82 -22.56
C SER A 645 -27.38 15.03 -22.81
N GLN A 646 -27.55 16.16 -22.13
CA GLN A 646 -26.67 17.35 -22.19
C GLN A 646 -26.58 18.12 -20.86
N ARG A 647 -27.02 17.52 -19.74
CA ARG A 647 -27.06 18.17 -18.42
C ARG A 647 -26.40 17.29 -17.39
N PHE A 648 -25.68 17.92 -16.46
CA PHE A 648 -25.15 17.27 -15.27
C PHE A 648 -25.99 17.61 -14.04
N SER A 649 -26.71 18.73 -14.10
CA SER A 649 -27.67 19.16 -13.12
C SER A 649 -28.70 20.08 -13.77
N LYS A 650 -29.73 20.50 -13.01
CA LYS A 650 -30.60 21.62 -13.42
C LYS A 650 -29.84 22.94 -13.64
N TYR A 651 -28.57 23.02 -13.23
CA TYR A 651 -27.75 24.23 -13.25
C TYR A 651 -26.49 24.12 -14.12
N VAL A 652 -26.17 22.95 -14.69
CA VAL A 652 -24.97 22.78 -15.52
C VAL A 652 -25.34 22.13 -16.86
N GLU A 653 -24.98 22.81 -17.95
CA GLU A 653 -25.23 22.39 -19.33
C GLU A 653 -23.92 22.24 -20.09
N LEU A 654 -23.82 21.20 -20.91
CA LEU A 654 -22.80 21.13 -21.96
C LEU A 654 -23.33 21.68 -23.27
N LYS A 655 -22.60 22.63 -23.85
CA LYS A 655 -22.95 23.22 -25.14
C LYS A 655 -21.78 23.17 -26.10
N GLN A 656 -22.00 22.58 -27.27
CA GLN A 656 -21.04 22.66 -28.35
C GLN A 656 -20.87 24.12 -28.79
N VAL A 657 -19.62 24.58 -28.84
CA VAL A 657 -19.21 25.90 -29.35
C VAL A 657 -18.15 25.73 -30.45
N ALA A 658 -17.78 26.81 -31.13
CA ALA A 658 -16.87 26.75 -32.28
C ALA A 658 -15.47 26.21 -31.92
N SER A 659 -14.98 26.50 -30.70
CA SER A 659 -13.68 26.06 -30.22
C SER A 659 -13.66 24.67 -29.58
N GLY A 660 -14.83 24.07 -29.30
CA GLY A 660 -14.95 22.82 -28.57
C GLY A 660 -16.23 22.77 -27.75
N THR A 661 -16.17 22.32 -26.50
CA THR A 661 -17.35 22.18 -25.63
C THR A 661 -17.31 23.19 -24.49
N ALA A 662 -18.35 24.01 -24.35
CA ALA A 662 -18.53 24.87 -23.20
C ALA A 662 -19.29 24.14 -22.09
N VAL A 663 -18.73 24.16 -20.87
CA VAL A 663 -19.44 23.87 -19.62
C VAL A 663 -20.07 25.17 -19.16
N ARG A 664 -21.40 25.21 -19.12
CA ARG A 664 -22.17 26.41 -18.79
C ARG A 664 -22.87 26.22 -17.46
N ILE A 665 -22.85 27.26 -16.63
CA ILE A 665 -23.47 27.22 -15.30
C ILE A 665 -24.57 28.29 -15.19
N ASP A 666 -25.71 27.90 -14.63
CA ASP A 666 -26.77 28.79 -14.17
C ASP A 666 -26.38 29.40 -12.82
N ARG A 667 -25.91 30.65 -12.85
CA ARG A 667 -25.40 31.33 -11.66
C ARG A 667 -26.51 31.91 -10.78
N ASP A 668 -27.68 32.25 -11.34
CA ASP A 668 -28.78 32.83 -10.56
C ASP A 668 -29.78 31.77 -10.06
N GLY A 669 -29.60 30.52 -10.49
CA GLY A 669 -30.30 29.36 -9.96
C GLY A 669 -31.78 29.35 -10.31
N ASP A 670 -32.20 30.18 -11.26
CA ASP A 670 -33.58 30.36 -11.67
C ASP A 670 -34.03 29.34 -12.72
N THR A 671 -33.12 28.47 -13.16
CA THR A 671 -33.31 27.38 -14.14
C THR A 671 -33.70 27.87 -15.53
N LYS A 672 -33.59 29.17 -15.83
CA LYS A 672 -33.93 29.75 -17.13
C LYS A 672 -32.69 29.87 -18.00
N PHE A 673 -32.72 29.19 -19.14
CA PHE A 673 -31.64 29.10 -20.14
C PHE A 673 -31.14 30.43 -20.74
N SER A 674 -31.84 31.54 -20.49
CA SER A 674 -31.47 32.86 -21.00
C SER A 674 -30.21 33.48 -20.36
N LYS A 675 -29.65 32.90 -19.28
CA LYS A 675 -28.53 33.48 -18.50
C LYS A 675 -27.44 32.50 -18.06
N PHE A 676 -27.24 31.41 -18.81
CA PHE A 676 -26.12 30.52 -18.55
C PHE A 676 -24.82 31.15 -19.05
N ASP A 677 -23.84 31.33 -18.17
CA ASP A 677 -22.51 31.83 -18.52
C ASP A 677 -21.56 30.66 -18.83
N ASN A 678 -20.64 30.88 -19.76
CA ASN A 678 -19.56 29.92 -20.01
C ASN A 678 -18.62 29.96 -18.80
N PHE A 679 -18.58 28.86 -18.06
CA PHE A 679 -17.71 28.70 -16.91
C PHE A 679 -16.35 28.13 -17.32
N LEU A 680 -16.36 27.23 -18.30
CA LEU A 680 -15.17 26.55 -18.80
C LEU A 680 -15.40 26.17 -20.26
N VAL A 681 -14.35 26.22 -21.08
CA VAL A 681 -14.33 25.71 -22.45
C VAL A 681 -13.27 24.61 -22.56
N LEU A 682 -13.68 23.45 -23.05
CA LEU A 682 -12.82 22.33 -23.42
C LEU A 682 -12.52 22.44 -24.92
N GLU A 683 -11.33 22.91 -25.29
CA GLU A 683 -10.98 23.06 -26.70
C GLU A 683 -10.92 21.70 -27.40
N LYS A 684 -11.40 21.64 -28.65
CA LYS A 684 -11.34 20.46 -29.53
C LYS A 684 -12.04 19.20 -29.00
N VAL A 685 -12.76 19.29 -27.88
CA VAL A 685 -13.61 18.22 -27.37
C VAL A 685 -15.04 18.42 -27.90
N ASN A 686 -15.62 17.37 -28.48
CA ASN A 686 -17.05 17.35 -28.82
C ASN A 686 -17.87 16.90 -27.61
N VAL A 687 -19.07 17.48 -27.45
CA VAL A 687 -19.99 17.12 -26.36
C VAL A 687 -20.26 15.62 -26.32
N SER A 688 -20.34 14.95 -27.48
CA SER A 688 -20.60 13.52 -27.60
C SER A 688 -19.46 12.62 -27.08
N GLN A 689 -18.27 13.17 -26.81
CA GLN A 689 -17.14 12.43 -26.27
C GLN A 689 -17.14 12.44 -24.74
N LEU A 690 -17.89 13.34 -24.11
CA LEU A 690 -17.94 13.50 -22.67
C LEU A 690 -19.00 12.58 -22.05
N SER A 691 -18.71 12.11 -20.85
CA SER A 691 -19.60 11.31 -20.03
C SER A 691 -19.67 11.86 -18.60
N ALA A 692 -20.60 11.33 -17.80
CA ALA A 692 -20.67 11.66 -16.39
C ALA A 692 -19.35 11.36 -15.63
N ASN A 693 -18.57 10.38 -16.09
CA ASN A 693 -17.30 10.01 -15.45
C ASN A 693 -16.22 11.09 -15.58
N ASN A 694 -16.36 12.02 -16.53
CA ASN A 694 -15.44 13.14 -16.68
C ASN A 694 -15.69 14.26 -15.66
N PHE A 695 -16.73 14.14 -14.81
CA PHE A 695 -17.11 15.19 -13.88
C PHE A 695 -17.29 14.62 -12.47
N ILE A 696 -16.54 15.15 -11.52
CA ILE A 696 -16.60 14.76 -10.12
C ILE A 696 -17.43 15.81 -9.39
N VAL A 697 -18.61 15.42 -8.90
CA VAL A 697 -19.65 16.35 -8.40
C VAL A 697 -20.22 15.96 -7.02
N VAL A 698 -19.75 14.86 -6.41
CA VAL A 698 -20.16 14.39 -5.07
C VAL A 698 -18.97 13.92 -4.26
#